data_AF-A0A6C0IRC4-F1
#
_entry.id   AF-A0A6C0IRC4-F1
#
_cell.length_a   1.000
_cell.length_b   1.000
_cell.length_c   1.000
_cell.angle_alpha   90.00
_cell.angle_beta   90.00
_cell.angle_gamma   90.00
#
_symmetry.space_group_name_H-M   'P 1'
#
loop_
_entity.id
_entity.type
_entity.pdbx_description
1 polymer ?
#
loop_
_entity_poly.entity_id
_entity_poly.type
_entity_poly.pdbx_seq_one_letter_code
_entity_poly.pdbx_strand_id
1 'polypeptide(L)'
;MKVKKKKKEEFKEFRNNEKSAYKTFKIPLKTILLNRDTIQPVINHLVFEMNDLVIHTYQFIRLYVLDKYNKNQPLPTIDETFILYCIKTLGLRDNRGKKGKYTELLEVLDVFYKTEYQPLLNHEKINLKNTTFLLPYLATQIHTSLHNNFQEHFIQHFLRFINKTTNQITEDKSILFQFKNKCLSLEETDIIFDDWKNIHLPNIFPTEIKKSIHYDIKVRPFEYLKGMLYMNSILEKQESKLFQPLPLRNNIIPKHIILDTASIINLFCPEKDKDGNKTKKGELLSNVKDNQNEIWCNFLDMKNKIFKNKHYQFHNQIQTDGISCCLLFIRKDLKDKKWGSRVPVLQEQDFHTIEDLSKEQLDALKDRNIVGCDPGKHSLVYMMDKKGHKLEYTASQRKIESYGKRNQRILLQEKKKHKIIEKETRLSMQNSKSVNYDKFKIYLVEKDKLNKETTDFYKKEVWRKMKFRQYSYGKKSIDIFLNKIKETFGENILIGYGNWSRSSQMKYTMPTMNKGLRKLIHKTYDTITINEFYTSQKCCECRNPLKHYKDTKGVEIYRLFTCSNCVSCENKNVVFRTRDKNSAINILNLTECWINNQTRPVEFQCEAKASSFTCGNKKTGLSKTIGVKKQPRKSKHAC
;
A
#
# COMPACT_ATOMS: atom_id res chain seq x y z
N MET A 1 19.76 15.57 19.94
CA MET A 1 19.32 14.51 20.89
C MET A 1 19.65 13.12 20.33
N LYS A 2 20.49 12.33 21.00
CA LYS A 2 20.72 10.91 20.65
C LYS A 2 19.38 10.18 20.83
N VAL A 3 18.77 9.74 19.73
CA VAL A 3 17.60 8.85 19.78
C VAL A 3 18.03 7.62 20.58
N LYS A 4 17.56 7.48 21.82
CA LYS A 4 17.72 6.24 22.60
C LYS A 4 17.16 5.13 21.72
N LYS A 5 18.05 4.30 21.15
CA LYS A 5 17.66 3.10 20.42
C LYS A 5 16.76 2.31 21.36
N LYS A 6 15.56 1.95 20.89
CA LYS A 6 14.71 0.97 21.57
C LYS A 6 15.62 -0.26 21.80
N LYS A 7 15.83 -0.66 23.06
CA LYS A 7 16.55 -1.91 23.34
C LYS A 7 15.79 -3.00 22.59
N LYS A 8 16.48 -3.80 21.77
CA LYS A 8 15.86 -5.00 21.19
C LYS A 8 15.40 -5.85 22.38
N GLU A 9 14.15 -6.30 22.34
CA GLU A 9 13.65 -7.26 23.32
C GLU A 9 14.45 -8.56 23.18
N GLU A 10 14.71 -9.23 24.30
CA GLU A 10 15.39 -10.53 24.30
C GLU A 10 14.61 -11.54 23.45
N PHE A 11 15.34 -12.36 22.69
CA PHE A 11 14.74 -13.39 21.84
C PHE A 11 14.00 -14.42 22.72
N LYS A 12 12.68 -14.51 22.55
CA LYS A 12 11.83 -15.47 23.28
C LYS A 12 11.40 -16.64 22.41
N GLU A 13 10.83 -16.35 21.25
CA GLU A 13 10.32 -17.34 20.30
C GLU A 13 10.53 -16.89 18.87
N PHE A 14 10.65 -17.83 17.93
CA PHE A 14 10.77 -17.53 16.51
C PHE A 14 9.50 -16.87 15.97
N ARG A 15 8.31 -17.23 16.44
CA ARG A 15 7.04 -16.84 15.84
C ARG A 15 6.09 -16.30 16.90
N ASN A 16 5.57 -15.09 16.71
CA ASN A 16 4.51 -14.59 17.56
C ASN A 16 3.18 -15.30 17.24
N ASN A 17 2.66 -16.05 18.21
CA ASN A 17 1.39 -16.78 18.12
C ASN A 17 0.15 -15.94 18.47
N GLU A 18 0.35 -14.68 18.85
CA GLU A 18 -0.74 -13.77 19.21
C GLU A 18 -1.65 -13.46 18.01
N LYS A 19 -2.95 -13.47 18.30
CA LYS A 19 -4.00 -13.25 17.33
C LYS A 19 -4.38 -11.79 17.28
N SER A 20 -4.51 -11.24 16.07
CA SER A 20 -4.96 -9.87 15.86
C SER A 20 -6.38 -9.69 16.38
N ALA A 21 -6.67 -8.52 16.95
CA ALA A 21 -8.01 -8.18 17.45
C ALA A 21 -9.10 -8.37 16.39
N TYR A 22 -8.81 -7.90 15.18
CA TYR A 22 -9.69 -8.03 14.03
C TYR A 22 -9.07 -8.93 12.97
N LYS A 23 -9.93 -9.61 12.22
CA LYS A 23 -9.56 -10.41 11.06
C LYS A 23 -10.60 -10.21 9.96
N THR A 24 -10.14 -10.13 8.72
CA THR A 24 -11.03 -9.96 7.57
C THR A 24 -10.89 -11.14 6.61
N PHE A 25 -12.02 -11.71 6.22
CA PHE A 25 -12.09 -12.74 5.19
C PHE A 25 -12.77 -12.19 3.95
N LYS A 26 -12.12 -12.34 2.78
CA LYS A 26 -12.65 -11.86 1.52
C LYS A 26 -13.14 -13.02 0.66
N ILE A 27 -14.43 -13.02 0.34
CA ILE A 27 -15.12 -14.10 -0.39
C ILE A 27 -15.99 -13.52 -1.53
N PRO A 28 -16.50 -14.34 -2.46
CA PRO A 28 -17.52 -13.88 -3.40
C PRO A 28 -18.83 -13.58 -2.64
N LEU A 29 -19.42 -12.41 -2.84
CA LEU A 29 -20.65 -11.99 -2.14
C LEU A 29 -21.78 -13.01 -2.33
N LYS A 30 -21.94 -13.51 -3.56
CA LYS A 30 -22.96 -14.50 -3.94
C LYS A 30 -22.93 -15.81 -3.13
N THR A 31 -21.85 -16.09 -2.41
CA THR A 31 -21.67 -17.35 -1.66
C THR A 31 -22.42 -17.35 -0.34
N ILE A 32 -22.72 -16.16 0.18
CA ILE A 32 -23.29 -15.96 1.52
C ILE A 32 -24.55 -15.11 1.51
N LEU A 33 -24.95 -14.57 0.35
CA LEU A 33 -26.11 -13.69 0.26
C LEU A 33 -27.38 -14.54 0.16
N LEU A 34 -28.34 -14.30 1.05
CA LEU A 34 -29.70 -14.86 0.91
C LEU A 34 -30.47 -14.09 -0.16
N ASN A 35 -31.54 -14.68 -0.71
CA ASN A 35 -32.42 -14.06 -1.71
C ASN A 35 -31.64 -13.28 -2.79
N ARG A 36 -30.59 -13.92 -3.31
CA ARG A 36 -29.55 -13.26 -4.11
C ARG A 36 -30.11 -12.45 -5.27
N ASP A 37 -31.12 -12.99 -5.93
CA ASP A 37 -31.69 -12.40 -7.15
C ASP A 37 -32.42 -11.07 -6.88
N THR A 38 -32.89 -10.84 -5.65
CA THR A 38 -33.51 -9.57 -5.24
C THR A 38 -32.52 -8.64 -4.54
N ILE A 39 -31.66 -9.16 -3.67
CA ILE A 39 -30.76 -8.35 -2.84
C ILE A 39 -29.54 -7.84 -3.62
N GLN A 40 -28.92 -8.69 -4.47
CA GLN A 40 -27.68 -8.32 -5.15
C GLN A 40 -27.83 -7.14 -6.12
N PRO A 41 -28.93 -7.01 -6.91
CA PRO A 41 -29.17 -5.83 -7.73
C PRO A 41 -29.22 -4.52 -6.92
N VAL A 42 -29.89 -4.52 -5.77
CA VAL A 42 -29.96 -3.35 -4.87
C VAL A 42 -28.57 -2.95 -4.37
N ILE A 43 -27.76 -3.92 -3.94
CA ILE A 43 -26.37 -3.66 -3.52
C ILE A 43 -25.53 -3.10 -4.69
N ASN A 44 -25.68 -3.65 -5.90
CA ASN A 44 -24.94 -3.18 -7.07
C ASN A 44 -25.31 -1.73 -7.41
N HIS A 45 -26.60 -1.39 -7.41
CA HIS A 45 -27.06 -0.04 -7.64
C HIS A 45 -26.47 0.94 -6.62
N LEU A 46 -26.58 0.61 -5.33
CA LEU A 46 -26.01 1.41 -4.26
C LEU A 46 -24.49 1.59 -4.42
N VAL A 47 -23.76 0.53 -4.75
CA VAL A 47 -22.32 0.60 -5.01
C VAL A 47 -21.99 1.55 -6.17
N PHE A 48 -22.83 1.62 -7.19
CA PHE A 48 -22.65 2.53 -8.33
C PHE A 48 -22.88 3.98 -7.92
N GLU A 49 -24.01 4.28 -7.28
CA GLU A 49 -24.34 5.63 -6.80
C GLU A 49 -23.29 6.16 -5.83
N MET A 50 -22.85 5.33 -4.88
CA MET A 50 -21.87 5.75 -3.88
C MET A 50 -20.47 5.93 -4.48
N ASN A 51 -20.13 5.15 -5.51
CA ASN A 51 -18.87 5.37 -6.21
C ASN A 51 -18.88 6.70 -6.99
N ASP A 52 -20.01 7.04 -7.60
CA ASP A 52 -20.21 8.30 -8.32
C ASP A 52 -20.17 9.50 -7.36
N LEU A 53 -20.92 9.40 -6.25
CA LEU A 53 -20.92 10.40 -5.17
C LEU A 53 -19.52 10.67 -4.63
N VAL A 54 -18.72 9.63 -4.42
CA VAL A 54 -17.32 9.78 -3.99
C VAL A 54 -16.47 10.48 -5.05
N ILE A 55 -16.67 10.21 -6.35
CA ILE A 55 -15.95 10.89 -7.44
C ILE A 55 -16.23 12.38 -7.38
N HIS A 56 -17.51 12.77 -7.38
CA HIS A 56 -17.93 14.16 -7.33
C HIS A 56 -17.50 14.85 -6.03
N THR A 57 -17.52 14.14 -4.89
CA THR A 57 -17.06 14.70 -3.61
C THR A 57 -15.58 15.10 -3.65
N TYR A 58 -14.70 14.26 -4.21
CA TYR A 58 -13.28 14.63 -4.36
C TYR A 58 -13.07 15.83 -5.28
N GLN A 59 -13.82 15.90 -6.38
CA GLN A 59 -13.75 17.00 -7.34
C GLN A 59 -14.27 18.31 -6.72
N PHE A 60 -15.41 18.25 -6.04
CA PHE A 60 -16.04 19.37 -5.35
C PHE A 60 -15.13 19.95 -4.26
N ILE A 61 -14.59 19.10 -3.37
CA ILE A 61 -13.63 19.53 -2.33
C ILE A 61 -12.44 20.25 -2.96
N ARG A 62 -11.85 19.67 -4.01
CA ARG A 62 -10.68 20.28 -4.65
C ARG A 62 -11.02 21.60 -5.31
N LEU A 63 -12.15 21.69 -6.03
CA LEU A 63 -12.58 22.93 -6.67
C LEU A 63 -12.82 24.03 -5.63
N TYR A 64 -13.52 23.71 -4.54
CA TYR A 64 -13.78 24.64 -3.45
C TYR A 64 -12.50 25.14 -2.79
N VAL A 65 -11.54 24.25 -2.51
CA VAL A 65 -10.23 24.64 -1.97
C VAL A 65 -9.48 25.55 -2.93
N LEU A 66 -9.51 25.27 -4.23
CA LEU A 66 -8.87 26.13 -5.23
C LEU A 66 -9.56 27.49 -5.35
N ASP A 67 -10.89 27.56 -5.26
CA ASP A 67 -11.63 28.83 -5.23
C ASP A 67 -11.15 29.71 -4.07
N LYS A 68 -11.12 29.15 -2.85
CA LYS A 68 -10.64 29.86 -1.65
C LYS A 68 -9.18 30.29 -1.79
N TYR A 69 -8.33 29.39 -2.28
CA TYR A 69 -6.91 29.67 -2.48
C TYR A 69 -6.67 30.81 -3.49
N ASN A 70 -7.35 30.79 -4.64
CA ASN A 70 -7.15 31.80 -5.70
C ASN A 70 -7.76 33.16 -5.31
N LYS A 71 -8.78 33.19 -4.45
CA LYS A 71 -9.36 34.41 -3.87
C LYS A 71 -8.61 34.93 -2.64
N ASN A 72 -7.48 34.32 -2.26
CA ASN A 72 -6.73 34.62 -1.04
C ASN A 72 -7.58 34.54 0.24
N GLN A 73 -8.61 33.70 0.25
CA GLN A 73 -9.47 33.46 1.40
C GLN A 73 -8.89 32.33 2.29
N PRO A 74 -9.26 32.30 3.59
CA PRO A 74 -8.90 31.18 4.46
C PRO A 74 -9.34 29.84 3.87
N LEU A 75 -8.43 28.85 3.92
CA LEU A 75 -8.75 27.49 3.48
C LEU A 75 -9.66 26.81 4.50
N PRO A 76 -10.59 25.94 4.06
CA PRO A 76 -11.46 25.22 4.98
C PRO A 76 -10.69 24.21 5.83
N THR A 77 -11.14 23.99 7.06
CA THR A 77 -10.72 22.85 7.87
C THR A 77 -11.30 21.57 7.29
N ILE A 78 -10.45 20.71 6.69
CA ILE A 78 -10.87 19.48 6.03
C ILE A 78 -10.99 18.35 7.05
N ASP A 79 -11.99 18.42 7.93
CA ASP A 79 -12.34 17.34 8.87
C ASP A 79 -13.42 16.42 8.28
N GLU A 80 -13.80 15.38 9.03
CA GLU A 80 -14.87 14.46 8.60
C GLU A 80 -16.21 15.16 8.44
N THR A 81 -16.48 16.20 9.26
CA THR A 81 -17.71 17.00 9.21
C THR A 81 -17.82 17.77 7.90
N PHE A 82 -16.77 18.48 7.50
CA PHE A 82 -16.66 19.22 6.25
C PHE A 82 -16.91 18.28 5.06
N ILE A 83 -16.23 17.13 5.04
CA ILE A 83 -16.39 16.15 3.95
C ILE A 83 -17.83 15.60 3.92
N LEU A 84 -18.40 15.28 5.08
CA LEU A 84 -19.78 14.82 5.17
C LEU A 84 -20.76 15.88 4.65
N TYR A 85 -20.50 17.17 4.89
CA TYR A 85 -21.29 18.26 4.33
C TYR A 85 -21.13 18.42 2.83
N CYS A 86 -19.91 18.25 2.28
CA CYS A 86 -19.72 18.18 0.82
C CYS A 86 -20.54 17.04 0.18
N ILE A 87 -20.50 15.83 0.76
CA ILE A 87 -21.30 14.67 0.31
C ILE A 87 -22.79 15.03 0.30
N LYS A 88 -23.24 15.66 1.39
CA LYS A 88 -24.62 16.05 1.60
C LYS A 88 -25.10 17.15 0.63
N THR A 89 -24.24 18.11 0.29
CA THR A 89 -24.52 19.16 -0.70
C THR A 89 -24.73 18.57 -2.09
N LEU A 90 -23.93 17.55 -2.44
CA LEU A 90 -24.00 16.83 -3.72
C LEU A 90 -25.18 15.86 -3.84
N GLY A 91 -25.97 15.66 -2.78
CA GLY A 91 -27.05 14.68 -2.77
C GLY A 91 -28.41 15.23 -2.36
N LEU A 92 -29.47 14.54 -2.80
CA LEU A 92 -30.84 14.79 -2.38
C LEU A 92 -31.14 13.99 -1.12
N ARG A 93 -31.57 14.67 -0.06
CA ARG A 93 -32.04 14.01 1.16
C ARG A 93 -33.56 13.95 1.16
N ASP A 94 -34.09 12.97 1.86
CA ASP A 94 -35.50 12.99 2.24
C ASP A 94 -35.71 14.11 3.27
N ASN A 95 -36.72 14.95 3.05
CA ASN A 95 -37.10 16.01 3.98
C ASN A 95 -37.81 15.47 5.23
N ARG A 96 -38.16 14.18 5.25
CA ARG A 96 -38.80 13.50 6.38
C ARG A 96 -37.74 13.05 7.39
N GLY A 97 -37.88 13.52 8.63
CA GLY A 97 -36.99 13.16 9.75
C GLY A 97 -36.49 14.39 10.53
N LYS A 98 -35.61 14.15 11.52
CA LYS A 98 -34.99 15.22 12.30
C LYS A 98 -34.15 16.10 11.36
N LYS A 99 -34.58 17.34 11.13
CA LYS A 99 -33.78 18.33 10.39
C LYS A 99 -32.42 18.43 11.08
N GLY A 100 -31.34 18.16 10.34
CA GLY A 100 -30.00 18.43 10.86
C GLY A 100 -29.90 19.91 11.22
N LYS A 101 -29.10 20.25 12.24
CA LYS A 101 -28.76 21.67 12.46
C LYS A 101 -28.18 22.19 11.15
N TYR A 102 -28.88 23.12 10.52
CA TYR A 102 -28.32 23.87 9.40
C TYR A 102 -27.19 24.70 9.99
N THR A 103 -25.99 24.44 9.51
CA THR A 103 -24.80 25.18 9.88
C THR A 103 -24.48 26.13 8.74
N GLU A 104 -23.95 27.30 9.08
CA GLU A 104 -23.40 28.26 8.14
C GLU A 104 -22.50 27.60 7.06
N LEU A 105 -21.65 26.64 7.46
CA LEU A 105 -20.80 25.89 6.52
C LEU A 105 -21.58 25.16 5.43
N LEU A 106 -22.72 24.54 5.77
CA LEU A 106 -23.53 23.81 4.80
C LEU A 106 -24.20 24.77 3.80
N GLU A 107 -24.62 25.94 4.27
CA GLU A 107 -25.19 26.99 3.42
C GLU A 107 -24.14 27.54 2.45
N VAL A 108 -22.93 27.82 2.94
CA VAL A 108 -21.80 28.25 2.10
C VAL A 108 -21.48 27.22 1.02
N LEU A 109 -21.46 25.92 1.37
CA LEU A 109 -21.22 24.84 0.41
C LEU A 109 -22.37 24.69 -0.58
N ASP A 110 -23.62 24.83 -0.15
CA ASP A 110 -24.80 24.76 -1.02
C ASP A 110 -24.85 25.96 -1.99
N VAL A 111 -24.45 27.15 -1.56
CA VAL A 111 -24.30 28.32 -2.45
C VAL A 111 -23.22 28.02 -3.48
N PHE A 112 -22.03 27.60 -3.06
CA PHE A 112 -20.94 27.26 -3.98
C PHE A 112 -21.35 26.16 -4.97
N TYR A 113 -22.12 25.17 -4.54
CA TYR A 113 -22.67 24.16 -5.42
C TYR A 113 -23.57 24.77 -6.50
N LYS A 114 -24.53 25.61 -6.12
CA LYS A 114 -25.49 26.21 -7.05
C LYS A 114 -24.84 27.21 -8.01
N THR A 115 -23.89 27.99 -7.54
CA THR A 115 -23.29 29.08 -8.34
C THR A 115 -22.09 28.63 -9.17
N GLU A 116 -21.33 27.64 -8.72
CA GLU A 116 -20.08 27.23 -9.38
C GLU A 116 -20.15 25.79 -9.90
N TYR A 117 -20.43 24.80 -9.04
CA TYR A 117 -20.21 23.40 -9.39
C TYR A 117 -21.31 22.81 -10.29
N GLN A 118 -22.58 23.04 -9.93
CA GLN A 118 -23.74 22.58 -10.69
C GLN A 118 -23.74 23.13 -12.13
N PRO A 119 -23.62 24.45 -12.37
CA PRO A 119 -23.61 24.98 -13.74
C PRO A 119 -22.40 24.51 -14.54
N LEU A 120 -21.24 24.29 -13.89
CA LEU A 120 -20.03 23.83 -14.56
C LEU A 120 -20.17 22.43 -15.17
N LEU A 121 -20.81 21.50 -14.45
CA LEU A 121 -20.87 20.08 -14.86
C LEU A 121 -22.27 19.62 -15.29
N ASN A 122 -23.27 20.49 -15.18
CA ASN A 122 -24.68 20.12 -15.22
C ASN A 122 -24.96 18.93 -14.29
N HIS A 123 -24.46 19.02 -13.06
CA HIS A 123 -24.50 17.91 -12.10
C HIS A 123 -25.90 17.74 -11.51
N GLU A 124 -26.42 16.52 -11.57
CA GLU A 124 -27.65 16.11 -10.91
C GLU A 124 -27.34 15.55 -9.52
N LYS A 125 -28.07 16.01 -8.50
CA LYS A 125 -27.84 15.54 -7.14
C LYS A 125 -28.20 14.06 -7.00
N ILE A 126 -27.31 13.31 -6.37
CA ILE A 126 -27.46 11.85 -6.18
C ILE A 126 -28.47 11.59 -5.07
N ASN A 127 -29.34 10.60 -5.24
CA ASN A 127 -30.33 10.25 -4.22
C ASN A 127 -29.65 9.63 -2.99
N LEU A 128 -29.82 10.27 -1.82
CA LEU A 128 -29.28 9.80 -0.54
C LEU A 128 -30.34 9.12 0.34
N LYS A 129 -31.52 8.80 -0.20
CA LYS A 129 -32.53 8.06 0.54
C LYS A 129 -31.96 6.73 1.02
N ASN A 130 -32.21 6.39 2.28
CA ASN A 130 -31.74 5.16 2.93
C ASN A 130 -30.21 4.99 3.05
N THR A 131 -29.39 6.01 2.77
CA THR A 131 -27.92 5.91 2.85
C THR A 131 -27.29 6.57 4.08
N THR A 132 -28.09 7.12 5.00
CA THR A 132 -27.65 7.90 6.16
C THR A 132 -26.50 7.28 6.96
N PHE A 133 -26.55 5.97 7.23
CA PHE A 133 -25.51 5.26 7.99
C PHE A 133 -24.24 4.95 7.19
N LEU A 134 -24.32 5.01 5.86
CA LEU A 134 -23.19 4.78 4.96
C LEU A 134 -22.33 6.04 4.75
N LEU A 135 -22.95 7.22 4.72
CA LEU A 135 -22.26 8.48 4.40
C LEU A 135 -21.08 8.80 5.34
N PRO A 136 -21.17 8.58 6.68
CA PRO A 136 -20.03 8.79 7.57
C PRO A 136 -18.83 7.92 7.21
N TYR A 137 -19.04 6.65 6.84
CA TYR A 137 -17.95 5.78 6.40
C TYR A 137 -17.27 6.29 5.13
N LEU A 138 -18.03 6.84 4.18
CA LEU A 138 -17.47 7.46 2.98
C LEU A 138 -16.66 8.71 3.33
N ALA A 139 -17.16 9.54 4.24
CA ALA A 139 -16.44 10.73 4.71
C ALA A 139 -15.11 10.37 5.38
N THR A 140 -15.10 9.41 6.31
CA THR A 140 -13.88 8.89 6.95
C THR A 140 -12.89 8.32 5.93
N GLN A 141 -13.37 7.58 4.91
CA GLN A 141 -12.50 7.04 3.85
C GLN A 141 -11.85 8.15 3.02
N ILE A 142 -12.61 9.19 2.64
CA ILE A 142 -12.10 10.35 1.91
C ILE A 142 -11.09 11.09 2.77
N HIS A 143 -11.44 11.40 4.02
CA HIS A 143 -10.58 12.06 5.00
C HIS A 143 -9.25 11.33 5.15
N THR A 144 -9.29 10.03 5.44
CA THR A 144 -8.11 9.17 5.59
C THR A 144 -7.23 9.19 4.33
N SER A 145 -7.84 9.18 3.14
CA SER A 145 -7.09 9.24 1.89
C SER A 145 -6.40 10.59 1.68
N LEU A 146 -7.04 11.70 2.05
CA LEU A 146 -6.42 13.03 1.98
C LEU A 146 -5.29 13.12 3.01
N HIS A 147 -5.57 12.76 4.27
CA HIS A 147 -4.62 12.75 5.38
C HIS A 147 -3.33 11.97 5.06
N ASN A 148 -3.47 10.74 4.55
CA ASN A 148 -2.33 9.88 4.20
C ASN A 148 -1.48 10.47 3.06
N ASN A 149 -2.08 11.20 2.11
CA ASN A 149 -1.33 11.83 1.02
C ASN A 149 -0.29 12.83 1.56
N PHE A 150 -0.69 13.65 2.52
CA PHE A 150 0.22 14.59 3.18
C PHE A 150 1.31 13.86 3.97
N GLN A 151 0.90 12.92 4.83
CA GLN A 151 1.81 12.18 5.69
C GLN A 151 2.89 11.42 4.92
N GLU A 152 2.57 10.88 3.74
CA GLU A 152 3.47 10.03 2.97
C GLU A 152 4.27 10.79 1.91
N HIS A 153 3.74 11.90 1.38
CA HIS A 153 4.30 12.53 0.19
C HIS A 153 4.77 13.98 0.37
N PHE A 154 4.34 14.70 1.41
CA PHE A 154 4.71 16.11 1.59
C PHE A 154 6.23 16.32 1.56
N ILE A 155 6.98 15.57 2.38
CA ILE A 155 8.45 15.70 2.48
C ILE A 155 9.11 15.40 1.13
N GLN A 156 8.65 14.36 0.42
CA GLN A 156 9.16 14.04 -0.90
C GLN A 156 8.92 15.17 -1.91
N HIS A 157 7.73 15.80 -1.84
CA HIS A 157 7.38 16.93 -2.69
C HIS A 157 8.19 18.18 -2.36
N PHE A 158 8.37 18.48 -1.08
CA PHE A 158 9.21 19.59 -0.61
C PHE A 158 10.68 19.43 -1.04
N LEU A 159 11.26 18.24 -0.88
CA LEU A 159 12.62 17.97 -1.34
C LEU A 159 12.73 18.06 -2.87
N ARG A 160 11.68 17.70 -3.61
CA ARG A 160 11.63 17.87 -5.08
C ARG A 160 11.50 19.33 -5.46
N PHE A 161 10.75 20.12 -4.69
CA PHE A 161 10.60 21.55 -4.87
C PHE A 161 11.97 22.24 -4.73
N ILE A 162 12.67 22.01 -3.61
CA ILE A 162 14.05 22.50 -3.40
C ILE A 162 14.95 22.17 -4.60
N ASN A 163 15.00 20.89 -5.01
CA ASN A 163 15.80 20.44 -6.16
C ASN A 163 15.49 21.16 -7.48
N LYS A 164 14.33 21.80 -7.61
CA LYS A 164 13.95 22.49 -8.84
C LYS A 164 14.16 23.99 -8.75
N THR A 165 13.95 24.57 -7.57
CA THR A 165 13.99 26.02 -7.36
C THR A 165 15.36 26.54 -6.92
N THR A 166 16.30 25.67 -6.55
CA THR A 166 17.67 26.09 -6.14
C THR A 166 18.74 25.78 -7.19
N ASN A 167 18.37 25.32 -8.38
CA ASN A 167 19.33 24.97 -9.44
C ASN A 167 20.19 26.17 -9.88
N GLN A 168 19.63 27.38 -9.81
CA GLN A 168 20.34 28.62 -10.13
C GLN A 168 21.28 29.08 -8.99
N ILE A 169 21.14 28.52 -7.79
CA ILE A 169 21.96 28.86 -6.62
C ILE A 169 23.19 27.95 -6.56
N THR A 170 23.00 26.63 -6.67
CA THR A 170 24.10 25.67 -6.66
C THR A 170 23.75 24.38 -7.37
N GLU A 171 24.73 23.82 -8.08
CA GLU A 171 24.67 22.47 -8.65
C GLU A 171 25.34 21.41 -7.75
N ASP A 172 26.00 21.83 -6.67
CA ASP A 172 26.70 20.92 -5.76
C ASP A 172 25.69 20.09 -4.94
N LYS A 173 25.70 18.78 -5.20
CA LYS A 173 24.80 17.83 -4.55
C LYS A 173 25.06 17.70 -3.05
N SER A 174 26.28 17.93 -2.58
CA SER A 174 26.65 17.85 -1.17
C SER A 174 26.08 19.02 -0.39
N ILE A 175 26.27 20.25 -0.89
CA ILE A 175 25.72 21.49 -0.33
C ILE A 175 24.19 21.39 -0.31
N LEU A 176 23.58 21.00 -1.44
CA LEU A 176 22.14 20.85 -1.54
C LEU A 176 21.58 19.75 -0.61
N PHE A 177 22.35 18.69 -0.35
CA PHE A 177 21.96 17.66 0.60
C PHE A 177 22.00 18.17 2.04
N GLN A 178 23.03 18.95 2.41
CA GLN A 178 23.10 19.59 3.72
C GLN A 178 21.95 20.59 3.91
N PHE A 179 21.71 21.46 2.91
CA PHE A 179 20.60 22.42 2.93
C PHE A 179 19.26 21.76 3.19
N LYS A 180 18.92 20.69 2.45
CA LYS A 180 17.68 19.93 2.66
C LYS A 180 17.54 19.37 4.08
N ASN A 181 18.63 18.83 4.64
CA ASN A 181 18.59 18.28 5.99
C ASN A 181 18.41 19.39 7.04
N LYS A 182 19.13 20.51 6.88
CA LYS A 182 19.00 21.69 7.75
C LYS A 182 17.58 22.27 7.70
N CYS A 183 16.98 22.42 6.52
CA CYS A 183 15.56 22.83 6.39
C CYS A 183 14.59 21.87 7.11
N LEU A 184 14.79 20.55 7.01
CA LEU A 184 13.91 19.56 7.65
C LEU A 184 14.08 19.49 9.17
N SER A 185 15.27 19.83 9.66
CA SER A 185 15.61 19.87 11.09
C SER A 185 15.34 21.24 11.73
N LEU A 186 15.00 22.26 10.93
CA LEU A 186 14.81 23.64 11.36
C LEU A 186 16.10 24.25 11.95
N GLU A 187 17.24 23.86 11.39
CA GLU A 187 18.57 24.38 11.75
C GLU A 187 18.96 25.56 10.85
N GLU A 188 19.93 26.35 11.30
CA GLU A 188 20.51 27.43 10.49
C GLU A 188 21.12 26.87 9.20
N THR A 189 20.81 27.53 8.08
CA THR A 189 21.33 27.19 6.76
C THR A 189 22.37 28.20 6.30
N ASP A 190 23.12 27.83 5.27
CA ASP A 190 24.13 28.71 4.70
C ASP A 190 23.47 29.95 4.04
N ILE A 191 24.17 31.09 4.13
CA ILE A 191 23.70 32.42 3.73
C ILE A 191 23.30 32.46 2.24
N ILE A 192 23.95 31.64 1.40
CA ILE A 192 23.66 31.51 -0.03
C ILE A 192 22.20 31.12 -0.34
N PHE A 193 21.46 30.61 0.64
CA PHE A 193 20.05 30.23 0.50
C PHE A 193 19.07 31.19 1.20
N ASP A 194 19.54 32.29 1.80
CA ASP A 194 18.71 33.17 2.63
C ASP A 194 17.54 33.78 1.86
N ASP A 195 17.80 34.35 0.68
CA ASP A 195 16.76 34.90 -0.18
C ASP A 195 15.71 33.84 -0.52
N TRP A 196 16.17 32.66 -0.94
CA TRP A 196 15.28 31.55 -1.28
C TRP A 196 14.41 31.14 -0.08
N LYS A 197 14.99 31.06 1.12
CA LYS A 197 14.25 30.69 2.33
C LYS A 197 13.20 31.73 2.68
N ASN A 198 13.58 33.00 2.69
CA ASN A 198 12.73 34.11 3.09
C ASN A 198 11.52 34.24 2.13
N ILE A 199 11.73 33.95 0.85
CA ILE A 199 10.66 33.93 -0.15
C ILE A 199 9.73 32.71 0.03
N HIS A 200 10.29 31.51 0.18
CA HIS A 200 9.51 30.28 0.02
C HIS A 200 9.04 29.64 1.33
N LEU A 201 9.88 29.55 2.36
CA LEU A 201 9.55 28.75 3.56
C LEU A 201 8.31 29.26 4.33
N PRO A 202 8.09 30.58 4.52
CA PRO A 202 6.89 31.10 5.19
C PRO A 202 5.59 30.75 4.48
N ASN A 203 5.66 30.50 3.16
CA ASN A 203 4.51 30.09 2.36
C ASN A 203 4.29 28.57 2.36
N ILE A 204 5.29 27.79 2.75
CA ILE A 204 5.29 26.32 2.70
C ILE A 204 4.96 25.71 4.06
N PHE A 205 5.52 26.26 5.13
CA PHE A 205 5.39 25.70 6.47
C PHE A 205 4.38 26.47 7.32
N PRO A 206 3.68 25.77 8.24
CA PRO A 206 2.89 26.44 9.26
C PRO A 206 3.79 27.26 10.18
N THR A 207 3.22 28.32 10.78
CA THR A 207 3.93 29.25 11.68
C THR A 207 4.49 28.54 12.91
N GLU A 208 3.72 27.64 13.50
CA GLU A 208 4.15 26.82 14.63
C GLU A 208 4.42 25.39 14.18
N ILE A 209 5.61 24.85 14.40
CA ILE A 209 5.97 23.45 14.08
C ILE A 209 6.28 22.70 15.37
N LYS A 210 5.61 21.57 15.62
CA LYS A 210 5.85 20.76 16.80
C LYS A 210 7.04 19.82 16.59
N LYS A 211 8.07 19.92 17.44
CA LYS A 211 9.28 19.07 17.51
C LYS A 211 10.17 19.07 16.26
N SER A 212 9.62 18.68 15.10
CA SER A 212 10.29 18.67 13.80
C SER A 212 9.25 18.54 12.69
N ILE A 213 9.62 18.89 11.45
CA ILE A 213 8.73 18.75 10.28
C ILE A 213 8.24 17.31 10.11
N HIS A 214 9.13 16.33 10.35
CA HIS A 214 8.80 14.91 10.27
C HIS A 214 7.72 14.47 11.27
N TYR A 215 7.72 15.06 12.46
CA TYR A 215 6.73 14.76 13.47
C TYR A 215 5.43 15.52 13.20
N ASP A 216 5.54 16.81 12.90
CA ASP A 216 4.38 17.69 12.79
C ASP A 216 3.47 17.31 11.62
N ILE A 217 4.02 16.97 10.45
CA ILE A 217 3.24 16.49 9.29
C ILE A 217 2.44 15.22 9.61
N LYS A 218 2.90 14.39 10.57
CA LYS A 218 2.16 13.20 10.99
C LYS A 218 1.01 13.54 11.93
N VAL A 219 1.13 14.59 12.74
CA VAL A 219 0.09 15.00 13.70
C VAL A 219 -0.92 15.98 13.09
N ARG A 220 -0.45 16.95 12.30
CA ARG A 220 -1.25 18.03 11.70
C ARG A 220 -1.04 18.14 10.18
N PRO A 221 -1.39 17.10 9.40
CA PRO A 221 -1.09 17.10 7.96
C PRO A 221 -1.78 18.20 7.16
N PHE A 222 -3.00 18.60 7.53
CA PHE A 222 -3.78 19.57 6.75
C PHE A 222 -3.24 21.00 6.84
N GLU A 223 -2.47 21.33 7.88
CA GLU A 223 -1.77 22.63 7.99
C GLU A 223 -0.78 22.87 6.84
N TYR A 224 -0.32 21.78 6.20
CA TYR A 224 0.60 21.84 5.07
C TYR A 224 -0.09 21.95 3.71
N LEU A 225 -1.43 22.00 3.66
CA LEU A 225 -2.18 22.11 2.40
C LEU A 225 -1.84 23.41 1.66
N LYS A 226 -1.82 24.55 2.36
CA LYS A 226 -1.45 25.85 1.77
C LYS A 226 -0.06 25.78 1.14
N GLY A 227 0.90 25.18 1.84
CA GLY A 227 2.25 24.98 1.32
C GLY A 227 2.34 24.08 0.10
N MET A 228 1.53 23.00 0.05
CA MET A 228 1.45 22.15 -1.14
C MET A 228 0.87 22.88 -2.35
N LEU A 229 -0.14 23.73 -2.16
CA LEU A 229 -0.71 24.57 -3.22
C LEU A 229 0.30 25.61 -3.70
N TYR A 230 0.97 26.29 -2.77
CA TYR A 230 2.02 27.27 -3.06
C TYR A 230 3.15 26.66 -3.88
N MET A 231 3.74 25.54 -3.43
CA MET A 231 4.80 24.86 -4.17
C MET A 231 4.37 24.50 -5.59
N ASN A 232 3.15 23.99 -5.77
CA ASN A 232 2.62 23.71 -7.10
C ASN A 232 2.45 24.98 -7.93
N SER A 233 2.02 26.11 -7.35
CA SER A 233 1.85 27.38 -8.07
C SER A 233 3.17 27.90 -8.65
N ILE A 234 4.26 27.77 -7.89
CA ILE A 234 5.60 28.16 -8.33
C ILE A 234 6.11 27.19 -9.41
N LEU A 235 5.95 25.88 -9.19
CA LEU A 235 6.35 24.88 -10.19
C LEU A 235 5.55 25.01 -11.49
N GLU A 236 4.28 25.41 -11.42
CA GLU A 236 3.43 25.61 -12.60
C GLU A 236 3.89 26.82 -13.41
N LYS A 237 4.29 27.93 -12.75
CA LYS A 237 4.92 29.08 -13.42
C LYS A 237 6.24 28.74 -14.09
N GLN A 238 6.99 27.78 -13.54
CA GLN A 238 8.26 27.28 -14.09
C GLN A 238 8.10 26.12 -15.08
N GLU A 239 6.86 25.83 -15.53
CA GLU A 239 6.53 24.72 -16.42
C GLU A 239 7.08 23.36 -15.95
N SER A 240 7.23 23.22 -14.64
CA SER A 240 7.82 22.06 -14.00
C SER A 240 6.76 21.02 -13.66
N LYS A 241 7.22 19.77 -13.50
CA LYS A 241 6.34 18.65 -13.16
C LYS A 241 5.63 18.88 -11.82
N LEU A 242 4.31 19.01 -11.86
CA LEU A 242 3.45 19.18 -10.68
C LEU A 242 3.24 17.87 -9.91
N PHE A 243 2.82 17.99 -8.65
CA PHE A 243 2.28 16.90 -7.83
C PHE A 243 0.79 17.13 -7.55
N GLN A 244 0.12 16.22 -6.84
CA GLN A 244 -1.31 16.32 -6.54
C GLN A 244 -1.49 16.71 -5.06
N PRO A 245 -1.77 17.99 -4.74
CA PRO A 245 -2.01 18.43 -3.36
C PRO A 245 -3.20 17.70 -2.71
N LEU A 246 -4.32 17.67 -3.43
CA LEU A 246 -5.54 16.96 -3.03
C LEU A 246 -5.80 15.81 -4.01
N PRO A 247 -5.66 14.54 -3.59
CA PRO A 247 -5.98 13.37 -4.39
C PRO A 247 -7.36 13.43 -5.04
N LEU A 248 -7.47 12.88 -6.24
CA LEU A 248 -8.74 12.73 -6.96
C LEU A 248 -9.06 11.26 -7.22
N ARG A 249 -10.34 10.97 -7.43
CA ARG A 249 -10.82 9.64 -7.80
C ARG A 249 -10.72 9.42 -9.31
N ASN A 250 -9.53 9.07 -9.79
CA ASN A 250 -9.30 8.88 -11.24
C ASN A 250 -9.92 7.58 -11.79
N ASN A 251 -10.00 6.53 -10.96
CA ASN A 251 -10.57 5.25 -11.34
C ASN A 251 -12.06 5.20 -10.99
N ILE A 252 -12.89 5.04 -12.02
CA ILE A 252 -14.36 5.00 -11.91
C ILE A 252 -14.93 3.58 -11.78
N ILE A 253 -14.08 2.54 -11.79
CA ILE A 253 -14.52 1.18 -11.45
C ILE A 253 -15.09 1.19 -10.01
N PRO A 254 -16.31 0.69 -9.80
CA PRO A 254 -16.95 0.71 -8.48
C PRO A 254 -16.12 -0.02 -7.43
N LYS A 255 -16.13 0.52 -6.20
CA LYS A 255 -15.32 0.02 -5.08
C LYS A 255 -16.17 -0.36 -3.88
N HIS A 256 -15.51 -0.97 -2.90
CA HIS A 256 -16.10 -1.43 -1.67
C HIS A 256 -16.77 -0.29 -0.89
N ILE A 257 -18.05 -0.46 -0.58
CA ILE A 257 -18.80 0.31 0.43
C ILE A 257 -18.90 -0.51 1.71
N ILE A 258 -19.05 0.15 2.86
CA ILE A 258 -19.19 -0.51 4.17
C ILE A 258 -20.67 -0.62 4.51
N LEU A 259 -21.14 -1.82 4.84
CA LEU A 259 -22.50 -2.06 5.31
C LEU A 259 -22.45 -2.67 6.71
N ASP A 260 -23.08 -2.00 7.66
CA ASP A 260 -23.33 -2.50 9.00
C ASP A 260 -24.82 -2.80 9.21
N THR A 261 -25.17 -3.22 10.42
CA THR A 261 -26.56 -3.59 10.78
C THR A 261 -27.55 -2.45 10.50
N ALA A 262 -27.21 -1.22 10.89
CA ALA A 262 -28.06 -0.05 10.67
C ALA A 262 -28.21 0.29 9.18
N SER A 263 -27.13 0.15 8.41
CA SER A 263 -27.15 0.30 6.96
C SER A 263 -28.10 -0.72 6.31
N ILE A 264 -28.08 -1.99 6.75
CA ILE A 264 -28.96 -3.04 6.22
C ILE A 264 -30.43 -2.76 6.54
N ILE A 265 -30.75 -2.41 7.80
CA ILE A 265 -32.12 -2.03 8.18
C ILE A 265 -32.59 -0.87 7.30
N ASN A 266 -31.75 0.15 7.13
CA ASN A 266 -32.15 1.33 6.40
C ASN A 266 -32.42 1.07 4.92
N LEU A 267 -31.64 0.17 4.30
CA LEU A 267 -31.73 -0.18 2.88
C LEU A 267 -32.83 -1.18 2.57
N PHE A 268 -33.02 -2.21 3.39
CA PHE A 268 -33.86 -3.37 3.05
C PHE A 268 -35.18 -3.43 3.82
N CYS A 269 -35.32 -2.73 4.95
CA CYS A 269 -36.61 -2.63 5.63
C CYS A 269 -37.43 -1.49 5.00
N PRO A 270 -38.59 -1.77 4.38
CA PRO A 270 -39.47 -0.72 3.87
C PRO A 270 -40.02 0.11 5.04
N GLU A 271 -40.59 1.29 4.79
CA GLU A 271 -41.24 2.11 5.83
C GLU A 271 -42.69 1.73 6.06
N LYS A 272 -43.35 1.19 5.03
CA LYS A 272 -44.71 0.67 5.08
C LYS A 272 -44.75 -0.75 4.52
N ASP A 273 -45.62 -1.59 5.04
CA ASP A 273 -45.89 -2.91 4.46
C ASP A 273 -46.74 -2.78 3.18
N LYS A 274 -47.11 -3.92 2.58
CA LYS A 274 -47.93 -3.95 1.35
C LYS A 274 -49.33 -3.37 1.57
N ASP A 275 -49.80 -3.35 2.81
CA ASP A 275 -51.13 -2.91 3.23
C ASP A 275 -51.14 -1.46 3.75
N GLY A 276 -49.99 -0.78 3.70
CA GLY A 276 -49.83 0.63 4.07
C GLY A 276 -49.57 0.89 5.55
N ASN A 277 -49.47 -0.15 6.38
CA ASN A 277 -49.16 -0.01 7.81
C ASN A 277 -47.70 0.36 8.03
N LYS A 278 -47.42 1.16 9.06
CA LYS A 278 -46.04 1.50 9.44
C LYS A 278 -45.30 0.23 9.84
N THR A 279 -44.21 -0.03 9.14
CA THR A 279 -43.26 -1.11 9.50
C THR A 279 -42.47 -0.75 10.76
N LYS A 280 -41.86 -1.77 11.36
CA LYS A 280 -40.96 -1.65 12.52
C LYS A 280 -39.59 -1.04 12.20
N LYS A 281 -39.38 -0.39 11.05
CA LYS A 281 -38.06 0.15 10.66
C LYS A 281 -37.45 1.07 11.73
N GLY A 282 -38.25 1.99 12.27
CA GLY A 282 -37.80 2.90 13.35
C GLY A 282 -37.46 2.15 14.64
N GLU A 283 -38.26 1.16 15.01
CA GLU A 283 -38.05 0.30 16.18
C GLU A 283 -36.75 -0.52 16.05
N LEU A 284 -36.52 -1.12 14.87
CA LEU A 284 -35.29 -1.85 14.55
C LEU A 284 -34.05 -0.96 14.61
N LEU A 285 -34.16 0.30 14.17
CA LEU A 285 -33.06 1.28 14.24
C LEU A 285 -32.80 1.79 15.67
N SER A 286 -33.81 1.80 16.54
CA SER A 286 -33.61 2.10 17.97
C SER A 286 -32.97 0.92 18.71
N ASN A 287 -33.33 -0.32 18.34
CA ASN A 287 -32.90 -1.56 19.00
C ASN A 287 -31.94 -2.38 18.12
N VAL A 288 -30.95 -1.72 17.50
CA VAL A 288 -30.04 -2.36 16.51
C VAL A 288 -29.28 -3.54 17.10
N LYS A 289 -28.86 -3.45 18.37
CA LYS A 289 -28.08 -4.51 19.02
C LYS A 289 -28.91 -5.77 19.25
N ASP A 290 -30.15 -5.60 19.72
CA ASP A 290 -31.03 -6.71 20.08
C ASP A 290 -31.48 -7.48 18.82
N ASN A 291 -31.77 -6.75 17.75
CA ASN A 291 -32.22 -7.32 16.48
C ASN A 291 -31.08 -7.75 15.55
N GLN A 292 -29.82 -7.56 15.96
CA GLN A 292 -28.65 -7.74 15.08
C GLN A 292 -28.60 -9.16 14.50
N ASN A 293 -28.77 -10.19 15.32
CA ASN A 293 -28.69 -11.57 14.85
C ASN A 293 -29.75 -11.89 13.81
N GLU A 294 -30.99 -11.45 14.03
CA GLU A 294 -32.11 -11.68 13.10
C GLU A 294 -31.86 -11.00 11.75
N ILE A 295 -31.47 -9.72 11.76
CA ILE A 295 -31.19 -8.94 10.55
C ILE A 295 -30.11 -9.63 9.70
N TRP A 296 -29.02 -10.06 10.33
CA TRP A 296 -27.94 -10.73 9.60
C TRP A 296 -28.30 -12.13 9.16
N CYS A 297 -29.15 -12.86 9.89
CA CYS A 297 -29.67 -14.17 9.47
C CYS A 297 -30.66 -14.07 8.29
N ASN A 298 -31.35 -12.95 8.14
CA ASN A 298 -32.24 -12.69 7.00
C ASN A 298 -31.47 -12.15 5.77
N PHE A 299 -30.32 -11.51 6.00
CA PHE A 299 -29.48 -10.95 4.94
C PHE A 299 -28.43 -11.95 4.40
N LEU A 300 -27.79 -12.71 5.29
CA LEU A 300 -26.73 -13.66 4.97
C LEU A 300 -27.03 -15.09 5.42
N ASP A 301 -26.49 -16.06 4.70
CA ASP A 301 -26.46 -17.47 5.12
C ASP A 301 -25.45 -17.64 6.26
N MET A 302 -25.91 -17.37 7.48
CA MET A 302 -25.11 -17.48 8.70
C MET A 302 -24.71 -18.94 9.04
N LYS A 303 -25.30 -19.94 8.37
CA LYS A 303 -24.93 -21.36 8.51
C LYS A 303 -23.65 -21.70 7.73
N ASN A 304 -23.25 -20.85 6.79
CA ASN A 304 -22.05 -21.03 5.99
C ASN A 304 -20.80 -21.24 6.86
N LYS A 305 -19.94 -22.19 6.47
CA LYS A 305 -18.71 -22.55 7.19
C LYS A 305 -17.78 -21.37 7.48
N ILE A 306 -17.85 -20.29 6.69
CA ILE A 306 -17.02 -19.09 6.90
C ILE A 306 -17.28 -18.42 8.25
N PHE A 307 -18.50 -18.53 8.80
CA PHE A 307 -18.87 -17.96 10.09
C PHE A 307 -18.46 -18.85 11.28
N LYS A 308 -18.11 -20.11 11.03
CA LYS A 308 -17.65 -21.05 12.05
C LYS A 308 -16.14 -20.85 12.29
N ASN A 309 -15.79 -20.20 13.40
CA ASN A 309 -14.39 -19.98 13.77
C ASN A 309 -14.16 -20.19 15.28
N LYS A 310 -13.04 -20.84 15.63
CA LYS A 310 -12.66 -21.13 17.03
C LYS A 310 -12.43 -19.84 17.84
N HIS A 311 -11.67 -18.89 17.28
CA HIS A 311 -11.17 -17.72 18.02
C HIS A 311 -11.86 -16.40 17.68
N TYR A 312 -12.53 -16.36 16.54
CA TYR A 312 -13.14 -15.16 16.01
C TYR A 312 -14.65 -15.34 15.89
N GLN A 313 -15.38 -14.23 15.94
CA GLN A 313 -16.80 -14.18 15.61
C GLN A 313 -17.08 -13.01 14.68
N PHE A 314 -18.14 -13.13 13.89
CA PHE A 314 -18.52 -12.09 12.95
C PHE A 314 -18.87 -10.80 13.70
N HIS A 315 -18.35 -9.68 13.20
CA HIS A 315 -18.49 -8.36 13.80
C HIS A 315 -19.64 -7.55 13.18
N ASN A 316 -20.55 -8.22 12.45
CA ASN A 316 -21.77 -7.58 11.94
C ASN A 316 -21.49 -6.35 11.07
N GLN A 317 -20.42 -6.44 10.27
CA GLN A 317 -20.01 -5.44 9.30
C GLN A 317 -19.37 -6.15 8.10
N ILE A 318 -19.76 -5.71 6.89
CA ILE A 318 -19.16 -6.16 5.64
C ILE A 318 -18.67 -4.98 4.83
N GLN A 319 -17.71 -5.23 3.93
CA GLN A 319 -17.37 -4.31 2.85
C GLN A 319 -17.61 -4.99 1.52
N THR A 320 -18.33 -4.38 0.60
CA THR A 320 -18.70 -5.02 -0.67
C THR A 320 -18.62 -4.09 -1.86
N ASP A 321 -18.09 -4.57 -2.98
CA ASP A 321 -18.16 -3.90 -4.29
C ASP A 321 -19.27 -4.48 -5.16
N GLY A 322 -20.25 -5.20 -4.58
CA GLY A 322 -21.34 -5.89 -5.28
C GLY A 322 -20.95 -7.25 -5.88
N ILE A 323 -19.66 -7.58 -5.92
CA ILE A 323 -19.13 -8.87 -6.41
C ILE A 323 -18.38 -9.62 -5.32
N SER A 324 -17.48 -8.95 -4.63
CA SER A 324 -16.65 -9.48 -3.55
C SER A 324 -17.03 -8.85 -2.22
N CYS A 325 -17.07 -9.67 -1.18
CA CYS A 325 -17.45 -9.29 0.17
C CYS A 325 -16.28 -9.55 1.14
N CYS A 326 -15.88 -8.52 1.88
CA CYS A 326 -14.96 -8.59 3.00
C CYS A 326 -15.78 -8.66 4.30
N LEU A 327 -15.77 -9.81 4.96
CA LEU A 327 -16.41 -10.02 6.25
C LEU A 327 -15.45 -9.60 7.37
N LEU A 328 -15.87 -8.71 8.26
CA LEU A 328 -15.11 -8.32 9.43
C LEU A 328 -15.42 -9.25 10.61
N PHE A 329 -14.38 -9.78 11.23
CA PHE A 329 -14.46 -10.61 12.42
C PHE A 329 -13.65 -9.97 13.56
N ILE A 330 -14.13 -10.15 14.78
CA ILE A 330 -13.47 -9.74 16.02
C ILE A 330 -13.13 -10.98 16.84
N ARG A 331 -12.02 -10.93 17.59
CA ARG A 331 -11.72 -11.99 18.57
C ARG A 331 -12.85 -12.12 19.59
N LYS A 332 -13.20 -13.35 19.95
CA LYS A 332 -14.33 -13.62 20.84
C LYS A 332 -14.20 -12.94 22.20
N ASP A 333 -13.00 -12.92 22.77
CA ASP A 333 -12.65 -12.27 24.04
C ASP A 333 -12.72 -10.74 24.02
N LEU A 334 -12.89 -10.12 22.84
CA LEU A 334 -12.91 -8.67 22.67
C LEU A 334 -14.28 -8.10 22.30
N LYS A 335 -15.30 -8.92 21.97
CA LYS A 335 -16.59 -8.42 21.45
C LYS A 335 -17.37 -7.62 22.49
N ASP A 336 -17.43 -8.12 23.72
CA ASP A 336 -18.26 -7.54 24.78
C ASP A 336 -17.47 -6.63 25.72
N LYS A 337 -16.25 -6.22 25.33
CA LYS A 337 -15.44 -5.31 26.14
C LYS A 337 -16.10 -3.93 26.24
N LYS A 338 -16.09 -3.37 27.46
CA LYS A 338 -16.65 -2.05 27.78
C LYS A 338 -16.06 -0.97 26.86
N TRP A 339 -16.92 -0.03 26.47
CA TRP A 339 -16.56 1.19 25.74
C TRP A 339 -15.35 1.89 26.40
N GLY A 340 -14.36 2.31 25.60
CA GLY A 340 -13.12 2.91 26.09
C GLY A 340 -11.95 1.93 26.32
N SER A 341 -12.19 0.62 26.30
CA SER A 341 -11.12 -0.38 26.37
C SER A 341 -10.24 -0.32 25.12
N ARG A 342 -8.93 -0.02 25.29
CA ARG A 342 -7.99 -0.07 24.15
C ARG A 342 -7.91 -1.49 23.61
N VAL A 343 -8.20 -1.63 22.32
CA VAL A 343 -8.02 -2.89 21.61
C VAL A 343 -6.52 -3.19 21.52
N PRO A 344 -6.06 -4.43 21.81
CA PRO A 344 -4.65 -4.78 21.73
C PRO A 344 -4.11 -4.52 20.32
N VAL A 345 -3.06 -3.70 20.24
CA VAL A 345 -2.31 -3.48 19.00
C VAL A 345 -1.17 -4.49 18.97
N LEU A 346 -1.22 -5.41 18.00
CA LEU A 346 -0.08 -6.29 17.72
C LEU A 346 1.09 -5.43 17.24
N GLN A 347 2.20 -5.44 17.98
CA GLN A 347 3.43 -4.84 17.50
C GLN A 347 3.95 -5.63 16.28
N GLU A 348 4.57 -4.95 15.30
CA GLU A 348 5.29 -5.68 14.25
C GLU A 348 6.43 -6.47 14.90
N GLN A 349 6.44 -7.79 14.72
CA GLN A 349 7.53 -8.64 15.19
C GLN A 349 8.81 -8.26 14.46
N ASP A 350 9.87 -7.98 15.24
CA ASP A 350 11.20 -7.76 14.70
C ASP A 350 11.79 -9.10 14.25
N PHE A 351 12.49 -9.10 13.11
CA PHE A 351 13.21 -10.29 12.67
C PHE A 351 14.57 -10.33 13.36
N HIS A 352 14.72 -11.25 14.30
CA HIS A 352 15.99 -11.45 15.01
C HIS A 352 17.09 -11.88 14.05
N THR A 353 18.31 -11.43 14.32
CA THR A 353 19.53 -11.92 13.65
C THR A 353 20.08 -13.08 14.44
N ILE A 354 20.83 -13.96 13.78
CA ILE A 354 21.38 -15.16 14.43
C ILE A 354 22.31 -14.83 15.61
N GLU A 355 22.97 -13.68 15.57
CA GLU A 355 23.83 -13.18 16.65
C GLU A 355 23.04 -12.69 17.87
N ASP A 356 21.70 -12.59 17.79
CA ASP A 356 20.83 -12.22 18.92
C ASP A 356 20.47 -13.44 19.80
N LEU A 357 20.84 -14.69 19.42
CA LEU A 357 20.50 -15.93 20.15
C LEU A 357 21.59 -16.32 21.16
N SER A 358 21.15 -16.90 22.29
CA SER A 358 22.03 -17.49 23.32
C SER A 358 22.60 -18.85 22.88
N LYS A 359 23.60 -19.37 23.61
CA LYS A 359 24.25 -20.65 23.28
C LYS A 359 23.26 -21.81 23.40
N GLU A 360 22.45 -21.81 24.45
CA GLU A 360 21.44 -22.82 24.73
C GLU A 360 20.38 -22.87 23.62
N GLN A 361 19.99 -21.70 23.11
CA GLN A 361 19.06 -21.58 21.99
C GLN A 361 19.66 -22.07 20.68
N LEU A 362 20.95 -21.83 20.43
CA LEU A 362 21.65 -22.33 19.23
C LEU A 362 21.80 -23.85 19.28
N ASP A 363 22.13 -24.42 20.44
CA ASP A 363 22.27 -25.87 20.62
C ASP A 363 20.95 -26.59 20.30
N ALA A 364 19.81 -26.03 20.71
CA ALA A 364 18.48 -26.56 20.38
C ALA A 364 18.12 -26.54 18.87
N LEU A 365 18.93 -25.90 18.02
CA LEU A 365 18.72 -25.81 16.57
C LEU A 365 19.59 -26.79 15.77
N LYS A 366 20.57 -27.44 16.39
CA LYS A 366 21.55 -28.32 15.71
C LYS A 366 20.90 -29.49 14.97
N ASP A 367 19.80 -30.02 15.52
CA ASP A 367 19.08 -31.18 14.95
C ASP A 367 18.10 -30.82 13.83
N ARG A 368 17.96 -29.54 13.50
CA ARG A 368 17.01 -29.08 12.47
C ARG A 368 17.62 -29.13 11.08
N ASN A 369 16.79 -29.36 10.07
CA ASN A 369 17.21 -29.18 8.68
C ASN A 369 17.35 -27.69 8.36
N ILE A 370 18.58 -27.23 8.13
CA ILE A 370 18.85 -25.82 7.84
C ILE A 370 18.66 -25.58 6.34
N VAL A 371 17.91 -24.53 6.02
CA VAL A 371 17.63 -24.09 4.65
C VAL A 371 18.15 -22.68 4.47
N GLY A 372 19.08 -22.48 3.54
CA GLY A 372 19.55 -21.15 3.15
C GLY A 372 18.58 -20.50 2.16
N CYS A 373 18.11 -19.29 2.47
CA CYS A 373 17.14 -18.56 1.68
C CYS A 373 17.67 -17.18 1.25
N ASP A 374 17.93 -17.03 -0.06
CA ASP A 374 18.31 -15.76 -0.69
C ASP A 374 17.06 -15.01 -1.22
N PRO A 375 16.68 -13.86 -0.65
CA PRO A 375 15.59 -13.03 -1.16
C PRO A 375 16.02 -12.21 -2.38
N GLY A 376 15.08 -11.97 -3.31
CA GLY A 376 15.39 -11.25 -4.55
C GLY A 376 14.25 -10.42 -5.14
N LYS A 377 14.48 -9.89 -6.35
CA LYS A 377 13.46 -9.16 -7.16
C LYS A 377 12.88 -9.99 -8.29
N HIS A 378 13.69 -10.86 -8.89
CA HIS A 378 13.24 -11.80 -9.92
C HIS A 378 12.72 -13.06 -9.25
N SER A 379 13.63 -13.78 -8.62
CA SER A 379 13.35 -14.85 -7.68
C SER A 379 13.07 -14.18 -6.36
N LEU A 380 11.81 -14.21 -5.92
CA LEU A 380 11.40 -13.54 -4.68
C LEU A 380 12.09 -14.18 -3.49
N VAL A 381 12.23 -15.50 -3.54
CA VAL A 381 13.04 -16.33 -2.65
C VAL A 381 13.65 -17.48 -3.45
N TYR A 382 14.90 -17.81 -3.14
CA TYR A 382 15.63 -18.97 -3.63
C TYR A 382 16.15 -19.75 -2.42
N MET A 383 15.75 -21.00 -2.30
CA MET A 383 15.99 -21.85 -1.12
C MET A 383 16.79 -23.09 -1.50
N MET A 384 17.76 -23.44 -0.67
CA MET A 384 18.60 -24.64 -0.79
C MET A 384 18.83 -25.26 0.58
N ASP A 385 18.80 -26.59 0.66
CA ASP A 385 19.26 -27.34 1.84
C ASP A 385 20.64 -28.00 1.58
N LYS A 386 21.18 -28.64 2.61
CA LYS A 386 22.46 -29.37 2.54
C LYS A 386 22.40 -30.60 1.62
N LYS A 387 21.22 -31.20 1.47
CA LYS A 387 20.98 -32.37 0.60
C LYS A 387 20.92 -31.99 -0.89
N GLY A 388 20.93 -30.69 -1.20
CA GLY A 388 20.88 -30.18 -2.57
C GLY A 388 19.46 -29.99 -3.10
N HIS A 389 18.43 -30.19 -2.27
CA HIS A 389 17.06 -29.86 -2.66
C HIS A 389 16.93 -28.36 -2.88
N LYS A 390 16.21 -28.01 -3.96
CA LYS A 390 16.03 -26.63 -4.39
C LYS A 390 14.55 -26.28 -4.42
N LEU A 391 14.20 -25.11 -3.90
CA LEU A 391 12.90 -24.49 -4.13
C LEU A 391 13.05 -23.01 -4.49
N GLU A 392 12.33 -22.57 -5.52
CA GLU A 392 12.38 -21.19 -6.01
C GLU A 392 10.98 -20.66 -6.24
N TYR A 393 10.71 -19.42 -5.80
CA TYR A 393 9.45 -18.73 -6.07
C TYR A 393 9.70 -17.41 -6.76
N THR A 394 9.24 -17.27 -8.01
CA THR A 394 9.55 -16.11 -8.85
C THR A 394 8.42 -15.11 -8.95
N ALA A 395 8.76 -13.84 -9.21
CA ALA A 395 7.79 -12.78 -9.47
C ALA A 395 6.93 -13.07 -10.72
N SER A 396 7.54 -13.72 -11.72
CA SER A 396 6.87 -14.15 -12.96
C SER A 396 5.86 -15.26 -12.70
N GLN A 397 6.27 -16.31 -11.97
CA GLN A 397 5.39 -17.40 -11.53
C GLN A 397 4.18 -16.83 -10.78
N ARG A 398 4.42 -16.01 -9.75
CA ARG A 398 3.36 -15.36 -8.97
C ARG A 398 2.39 -14.56 -9.84
N LYS A 399 2.89 -13.84 -10.86
CA LYS A 399 2.03 -13.04 -11.76
C LYS A 399 1.16 -13.93 -12.68
N ILE A 400 1.62 -15.13 -13.01
CA ILE A 400 0.86 -16.11 -13.79
C ILE A 400 -0.16 -16.80 -12.90
N GLU A 401 0.27 -17.37 -11.76
CA GLU A 401 -0.59 -18.10 -10.82
C GLU A 401 -1.69 -17.22 -10.22
N SER A 402 -1.42 -15.92 -10.00
CA SER A 402 -2.44 -14.94 -9.58
C SER A 402 -3.37 -14.47 -10.70
N TYR A 403 -3.27 -14.99 -11.92
CA TYR A 403 -3.95 -14.47 -13.14
C TYR A 403 -3.64 -13.00 -13.49
N GLY A 404 -2.71 -12.34 -12.81
CA GLY A 404 -2.40 -10.93 -13.07
C GLY A 404 -1.98 -10.67 -14.52
N LYS A 405 -1.16 -11.54 -15.11
CA LYS A 405 -0.73 -11.42 -16.52
C LYS A 405 -1.90 -11.65 -17.50
N ARG A 406 -2.74 -12.65 -17.25
CA ARG A 406 -3.91 -12.98 -18.07
C ARG A 406 -4.95 -11.86 -18.02
N ASN A 407 -5.32 -11.42 -16.82
CA ASN A 407 -6.30 -10.35 -16.62
C ASN A 407 -5.83 -9.05 -17.28
N GLN A 408 -4.54 -8.70 -17.15
CA GLN A 408 -3.98 -7.51 -17.81
C GLN A 408 -4.16 -7.56 -19.33
N ARG A 409 -3.95 -8.72 -19.97
CA ARG A 409 -4.14 -8.89 -21.42
C ARG A 409 -5.61 -8.75 -21.81
N ILE A 410 -6.51 -9.45 -21.12
CA ILE A 410 -7.95 -9.43 -21.43
C ILE A 410 -8.52 -8.02 -21.25
N LEU A 411 -8.23 -7.36 -20.12
CA LEU A 411 -8.74 -6.01 -19.85
C LEU A 411 -8.19 -4.97 -20.85
N LEU A 412 -6.96 -5.16 -21.34
CA LEU A 412 -6.41 -4.31 -22.39
C LEU A 412 -7.11 -4.54 -23.72
N GLN A 413 -7.38 -5.79 -24.09
CA GLN A 413 -8.16 -6.12 -25.30
C GLN A 413 -9.58 -5.56 -25.22
N GLU A 414 -10.25 -5.68 -24.07
CA GLU A 414 -11.58 -5.10 -23.84
C GLU A 414 -11.57 -3.58 -24.00
N LYS A 415 -10.54 -2.89 -23.47
CA LYS A 415 -10.37 -1.45 -23.65
C LYS A 415 -10.16 -1.06 -25.11
N LYS A 416 -9.34 -1.81 -25.86
CA LYS A 416 -9.11 -1.58 -27.29
C LYS A 416 -10.39 -1.78 -28.10
N LYS A 417 -11.10 -2.88 -27.85
CA LYS A 417 -12.37 -3.21 -28.53
C LYS A 417 -13.43 -2.10 -28.37
N HIS A 418 -13.50 -1.47 -27.20
CA HIS A 418 -14.46 -0.41 -26.91
C HIS A 418 -13.89 1.01 -27.06
N LYS A 419 -12.71 1.18 -27.69
CA LYS A 419 -12.02 2.46 -27.91
C LYS A 419 -11.84 3.32 -26.64
N ILE A 420 -11.74 2.68 -25.47
CA ILE A 420 -11.63 3.37 -24.17
C ILE A 420 -10.28 4.08 -24.04
N ILE A 421 -9.22 3.54 -24.66
CA ILE A 421 -7.89 4.13 -24.62
C ILE A 421 -7.88 5.51 -25.28
N GLU A 422 -8.54 5.65 -26.44
CA GLU A 422 -8.65 6.92 -27.16
C GLU A 422 -9.40 7.96 -26.32
N LYS A 423 -10.53 7.56 -25.73
CA LYS A 423 -11.32 8.41 -24.81
C LYS A 423 -10.49 8.87 -23.61
N GLU A 424 -9.80 7.95 -22.94
CA GLU A 424 -8.93 8.26 -21.79
C GLU A 424 -7.74 9.16 -22.16
N THR A 425 -7.24 9.06 -23.40
CA THR A 425 -6.10 9.85 -23.88
C THR A 425 -6.46 11.33 -24.04
N ARG A 426 -7.69 11.66 -24.45
CA ARG A 426 -8.15 13.06 -24.56
C ARG A 426 -8.01 13.81 -23.23
N LEU A 427 -8.44 13.19 -22.13
CA LEU A 427 -8.31 13.77 -20.80
C LEU A 427 -6.86 14.00 -20.38
N SER A 428 -5.91 13.21 -20.89
CA SER A 428 -4.49 13.35 -20.53
C SER A 428 -3.83 14.64 -21.03
N MET A 429 -4.48 15.32 -21.98
CA MET A 429 -4.10 16.66 -22.44
C MET A 429 -4.39 17.74 -21.38
N GLN A 430 -5.32 17.46 -20.46
CA GLN A 430 -5.70 18.36 -19.38
C GLN A 430 -4.93 18.04 -18.08
N ASN A 431 -4.77 19.06 -17.22
CA ASN A 431 -3.92 18.94 -16.04
C ASN A 431 -4.71 18.91 -14.72
N SER A 432 -5.03 17.70 -14.24
CA SER A 432 -5.64 17.45 -12.91
C SER A 432 -4.88 18.02 -11.70
N LYS A 433 -3.60 18.38 -11.87
CA LYS A 433 -2.70 18.84 -10.80
C LYS A 433 -2.58 20.36 -10.73
N SER A 434 -3.08 21.07 -11.73
CA SER A 434 -3.04 22.53 -11.78
C SER A 434 -3.68 23.12 -10.52
N VAL A 435 -3.10 24.21 -10.04
CA VAL A 435 -3.66 25.02 -8.94
C VAL A 435 -4.36 26.28 -9.46
N ASN A 436 -4.23 26.56 -10.76
CA ASN A 436 -5.04 27.57 -11.42
C ASN A 436 -6.50 27.09 -11.48
N TYR A 437 -7.40 27.94 -11.01
CA TYR A 437 -8.82 27.62 -10.86
C TYR A 437 -9.48 27.25 -12.21
N ASP A 438 -9.25 28.04 -13.25
CA ASP A 438 -9.88 27.86 -14.56
C ASP A 438 -9.33 26.65 -15.32
N LYS A 439 -8.01 26.43 -15.28
CA LYS A 439 -7.38 25.20 -15.83
C LYS A 439 -7.96 23.95 -15.16
N PHE A 440 -8.24 24.01 -13.86
CA PHE A 440 -8.87 22.89 -13.17
C PHE A 440 -10.35 22.72 -13.55
N LYS A 441 -11.11 23.81 -13.76
CA LYS A 441 -12.48 23.75 -14.29
C LYS A 441 -12.53 23.06 -15.65
N ILE A 442 -11.63 23.40 -16.57
CA ILE A 442 -11.50 22.74 -17.89
C ILE A 442 -11.26 21.23 -17.72
N TYR A 443 -10.36 20.85 -16.82
CA TYR A 443 -10.13 19.44 -16.50
C TYR A 443 -11.40 18.75 -15.97
N LEU A 444 -12.18 19.40 -15.10
CA LEU A 444 -13.40 18.82 -14.54
C LEU A 444 -14.46 18.55 -15.60
N VAL A 445 -14.68 19.50 -16.52
CA VAL A 445 -15.63 19.35 -17.63
C VAL A 445 -15.24 18.16 -18.52
N GLU A 446 -13.98 18.08 -18.95
CA GLU A 446 -13.50 16.96 -19.75
C GLU A 446 -13.52 15.63 -18.97
N LYS A 447 -13.29 15.67 -17.67
CA LYS A 447 -13.36 14.48 -16.81
C LYS A 447 -14.79 13.96 -16.67
N ASP A 448 -15.76 14.85 -16.49
CA ASP A 448 -17.17 14.51 -16.39
C ASP A 448 -17.69 13.89 -17.71
N LYS A 449 -17.36 14.50 -18.84
CA LYS A 449 -17.64 13.96 -20.18
C LYS A 449 -17.07 12.55 -20.35
N LEU A 450 -15.78 12.35 -20.02
CA LEU A 450 -15.16 11.03 -20.08
C LEU A 450 -15.87 10.02 -19.17
N ASN A 451 -16.24 10.43 -17.96
CA ASN A 451 -16.94 9.55 -17.02
C ASN A 451 -18.27 9.10 -17.62
N LYS A 452 -19.11 10.02 -18.10
CA LYS A 452 -20.38 9.71 -18.77
C LYS A 452 -20.18 8.72 -19.93
N GLU A 453 -19.19 8.95 -20.79
CA GLU A 453 -18.87 8.09 -21.94
C GLU A 453 -18.34 6.68 -21.59
N THR A 454 -17.80 6.49 -20.38
CA THR A 454 -17.11 5.24 -19.98
C THR A 454 -17.76 4.53 -18.79
N THR A 455 -18.83 5.10 -18.23
CA THR A 455 -19.50 4.60 -17.02
C THR A 455 -20.01 3.17 -17.20
N ASP A 456 -20.79 2.91 -18.23
CA ASP A 456 -21.39 1.58 -18.44
C ASP A 456 -20.32 0.51 -18.67
N PHE A 457 -19.24 0.88 -19.36
CA PHE A 457 -18.10 0.00 -19.59
C PHE A 457 -17.44 -0.44 -18.27
N TYR A 458 -17.27 0.48 -17.32
CA TYR A 458 -16.61 0.19 -16.03
C TYR A 458 -17.56 -0.34 -14.94
N LYS A 459 -18.88 -0.15 -15.09
CA LYS A 459 -19.90 -0.81 -14.26
C LYS A 459 -19.94 -2.32 -14.48
N LYS A 460 -19.53 -2.82 -15.67
CA LYS A 460 -19.46 -4.26 -15.99
C LYS A 460 -18.73 -5.04 -14.89
N GLU A 461 -19.33 -6.14 -14.46
CA GLU A 461 -18.81 -6.99 -13.38
C GLU A 461 -17.41 -7.57 -13.65
N VAL A 462 -17.01 -7.70 -14.92
CA VAL A 462 -15.72 -8.25 -15.35
C VAL A 462 -14.54 -7.58 -14.63
N TRP A 463 -14.58 -6.26 -14.45
CA TRP A 463 -13.54 -5.48 -13.79
C TRP A 463 -13.35 -5.89 -12.32
N ARG A 464 -14.47 -5.98 -11.59
CA ARG A 464 -14.51 -6.34 -10.17
C ARG A 464 -14.21 -7.83 -9.96
N LYS A 465 -14.76 -8.70 -10.82
CA LYS A 465 -14.48 -10.15 -10.83
C LYS A 465 -13.01 -10.46 -11.06
N MET A 466 -12.37 -9.83 -12.05
CA MET A 466 -10.94 -10.05 -12.33
C MET A 466 -10.04 -9.56 -11.19
N LYS A 467 -10.37 -8.42 -10.58
CA LYS A 467 -9.65 -7.91 -9.41
C LYS A 467 -9.77 -8.86 -8.21
N PHE A 468 -10.97 -9.39 -7.95
CA PHE A 468 -11.18 -10.37 -6.89
C PHE A 468 -10.46 -11.69 -7.17
N ARG A 469 -10.54 -12.22 -8.41
CA ARG A 469 -9.79 -13.42 -8.82
C ARG A 469 -8.30 -13.24 -8.61
N GLN A 470 -7.74 -12.09 -9.01
CA GLN A 470 -6.32 -11.83 -8.83
C GLN A 470 -5.89 -11.84 -7.36
N TYR A 471 -6.71 -11.27 -6.48
CA TYR A 471 -6.50 -11.35 -5.04
C TYR A 471 -6.55 -12.80 -4.52
N SER A 472 -7.61 -13.54 -4.86
CA SER A 472 -7.86 -14.89 -4.35
C SER A 472 -6.77 -15.87 -4.80
N TYR A 473 -6.48 -15.91 -6.10
CA TYR A 473 -5.43 -16.76 -6.65
C TYR A 473 -4.03 -16.30 -6.26
N GLY A 474 -3.83 -15.00 -5.99
CA GLY A 474 -2.60 -14.50 -5.41
C GLY A 474 -2.33 -15.03 -4.00
N LYS A 475 -3.37 -15.25 -3.19
CA LYS A 475 -3.25 -15.96 -1.90
C LYS A 475 -2.99 -17.45 -2.10
N LYS A 476 -3.78 -18.10 -2.96
CA LYS A 476 -3.61 -19.53 -3.28
C LYS A 476 -2.19 -19.86 -3.77
N SER A 477 -1.60 -19.01 -4.62
CA SER A 477 -0.21 -19.12 -5.08
C SER A 477 0.79 -19.15 -3.92
N ILE A 478 0.58 -18.31 -2.91
CA ILE A 478 1.45 -18.27 -1.72
C ILE A 478 1.22 -19.50 -0.85
N ASP A 479 -0.03 -19.90 -0.62
CA ASP A 479 -0.34 -21.09 0.19
C ASP A 479 0.26 -22.36 -0.44
N ILE A 480 0.17 -22.50 -1.78
CA ILE A 480 0.83 -23.58 -2.53
C ILE A 480 2.35 -23.50 -2.35
N PHE A 481 2.94 -22.31 -2.46
CA PHE A 481 4.39 -22.15 -2.25
C PHE A 481 4.81 -22.53 -0.83
N LEU A 482 4.06 -22.11 0.18
CA LEU A 482 4.33 -22.48 1.57
C LEU A 482 4.24 -23.99 1.77
N ASN A 483 3.24 -24.66 1.20
CA ASN A 483 3.16 -26.13 1.28
C ASN A 483 4.34 -26.81 0.57
N LYS A 484 4.78 -26.28 -0.58
CA LYS A 484 5.95 -26.78 -1.29
C LYS A 484 7.24 -26.69 -0.46
N ILE A 485 7.39 -25.69 0.41
CA ILE A 485 8.53 -25.63 1.35
C ILE A 485 8.54 -26.89 2.23
N LYS A 486 7.40 -27.23 2.83
CA LYS A 486 7.24 -28.44 3.66
C LYS A 486 7.47 -29.71 2.87
N GLU A 487 6.90 -29.82 1.66
CA GLU A 487 7.09 -30.97 0.77
C GLU A 487 8.56 -31.17 0.36
N THR A 488 9.30 -30.06 0.15
CA THR A 488 10.69 -30.10 -0.33
C THR A 488 11.70 -30.33 0.79
N PHE A 489 11.50 -29.69 1.95
CA PHE A 489 12.52 -29.64 3.01
C PHE A 489 12.10 -30.35 4.32
N GLY A 490 10.85 -30.79 4.44
CA GLY A 490 10.29 -31.41 5.64
C GLY A 490 9.66 -30.41 6.63
N GLU A 491 9.21 -30.92 7.77
CA GLU A 491 8.58 -30.11 8.84
C GLU A 491 9.58 -29.49 9.81
N ASN A 492 10.64 -30.22 10.18
CA ASN A 492 11.65 -29.77 11.14
C ASN A 492 12.73 -28.91 10.47
N ILE A 493 12.34 -27.72 10.01
CA ILE A 493 13.23 -26.81 9.27
C ILE A 493 13.54 -25.51 10.02
N LEU A 494 14.76 -25.00 9.84
CA LEU A 494 15.16 -23.64 10.19
C LEU A 494 15.61 -22.90 8.93
N ILE A 495 14.94 -21.80 8.60
CA ILE A 495 15.27 -21.02 7.41
C ILE A 495 16.24 -19.88 7.78
N GLY A 496 17.50 -20.00 7.37
CA GLY A 496 18.45 -18.89 7.33
C GLY A 496 18.03 -17.91 6.23
N TYR A 497 17.47 -16.76 6.61
CA TYR A 497 16.90 -15.79 5.68
C TYR A 497 17.83 -14.59 5.52
N GLY A 498 18.33 -14.35 4.31
CA GLY A 498 19.22 -13.24 4.04
C GLY A 498 18.61 -11.85 4.34
N ASN A 499 19.42 -10.93 4.88
CA ASN A 499 19.02 -9.56 5.19
C ASN A 499 18.96 -8.66 3.95
N TRP A 500 17.87 -8.77 3.18
CA TRP A 500 17.59 -7.85 2.07
C TRP A 500 17.65 -6.37 2.50
N SER A 501 18.72 -5.67 2.14
CA SER A 501 19.03 -4.33 2.63
C SER A 501 18.35 -3.19 1.87
N ARG A 502 17.76 -3.46 0.69
CA ARG A 502 17.22 -2.42 -0.18
C ARG A 502 15.76 -2.09 0.11
N SER A 503 15.55 -0.92 0.70
CA SER A 503 14.22 -0.35 0.98
C SER A 503 13.60 0.44 -0.18
N SER A 504 14.40 0.89 -1.16
CA SER A 504 13.93 1.70 -2.29
C SER A 504 13.46 0.86 -3.48
N GLN A 505 12.41 1.34 -4.17
CA GLN A 505 11.96 0.73 -5.41
C GLN A 505 12.91 1.07 -6.57
N MET A 506 13.37 0.05 -7.28
CA MET A 506 14.23 0.23 -8.45
C MET A 506 13.44 0.77 -9.64
N LYS A 507 13.98 1.79 -10.32
CA LYS A 507 13.41 2.32 -11.56
C LYS A 507 13.30 1.19 -12.59
N TYR A 508 12.20 1.15 -13.33
CA TYR A 508 11.87 0.12 -14.33
C TYR A 508 11.76 -1.32 -13.81
N THR A 509 11.81 -1.53 -12.50
CA THR A 509 11.49 -2.82 -11.88
C THR A 509 10.06 -2.75 -11.36
N MET A 510 9.33 -3.86 -11.46
CA MET A 510 7.97 -3.95 -10.90
C MET A 510 8.05 -3.99 -9.35
N PRO A 511 7.08 -3.40 -8.62
CA PRO A 511 6.97 -3.61 -7.18
C PRO A 511 6.81 -5.09 -6.86
N THR A 512 7.47 -5.53 -5.79
CA THR A 512 7.57 -6.95 -5.39
C THR A 512 7.17 -7.09 -3.93
N MET A 513 6.65 -8.26 -3.58
CA MET A 513 6.04 -8.49 -2.27
C MET A 513 7.07 -8.52 -1.13
N ASN A 514 8.29 -9.01 -1.39
CA ASN A 514 9.47 -9.11 -0.50
C ASN A 514 9.13 -9.11 1.01
N LYS A 515 9.09 -7.94 1.69
CA LYS A 515 8.76 -7.84 3.13
C LYS A 515 7.47 -8.59 3.50
N GLY A 516 6.44 -8.51 2.67
CA GLY A 516 5.18 -9.23 2.85
C GLY A 516 5.32 -10.75 2.71
N LEU A 517 6.16 -11.23 1.78
CA LEU A 517 6.41 -12.66 1.59
C LEU A 517 7.19 -13.23 2.76
N ARG A 518 8.24 -12.52 3.20
CA ARG A 518 9.01 -12.87 4.41
C ARG A 518 8.11 -13.02 5.62
N LYS A 519 7.19 -12.06 5.85
CA LYS A 519 6.20 -12.15 6.94
C LYS A 519 5.31 -13.39 6.84
N LEU A 520 4.94 -13.84 5.64
CA LEU A 520 4.11 -15.03 5.45
C LEU A 520 4.88 -16.32 5.68
N ILE A 521 6.14 -16.39 5.21
CA ILE A 521 7.05 -17.50 5.49
C ILE A 521 7.29 -17.61 7.00
N HIS A 522 7.64 -16.50 7.65
CA HIS A 522 7.91 -16.45 9.09
C HIS A 522 6.70 -16.85 9.95
N LYS A 523 5.48 -16.55 9.51
CA LYS A 523 4.27 -17.02 10.20
C LYS A 523 4.08 -18.54 10.16
N THR A 524 4.71 -19.20 9.20
CA THR A 524 4.52 -20.64 8.95
C THR A 524 5.73 -21.44 9.44
N TYR A 525 6.94 -20.94 9.20
CA TYR A 525 8.22 -21.59 9.47
C TYR A 525 9.11 -20.72 10.34
N ASP A 526 9.96 -21.36 11.14
CA ASP A 526 10.96 -20.66 11.93
C ASP A 526 12.04 -20.10 10.99
N THR A 527 12.26 -18.78 11.05
CA THR A 527 13.26 -18.10 10.21
C THR A 527 14.16 -17.25 11.07
N ILE A 528 15.46 -17.24 10.76
CA ILE A 528 16.45 -16.38 11.41
C ILE A 528 17.11 -15.47 10.38
N THR A 529 17.38 -14.21 10.73
CA THR A 529 18.04 -13.29 9.80
C THR A 529 19.53 -13.57 9.73
N ILE A 530 20.08 -13.66 8.52
CA ILE A 530 21.52 -13.81 8.28
C ILE A 530 22.02 -12.59 7.53
N ASN A 531 23.18 -12.08 7.93
CA ASN A 531 23.84 -11.01 7.19
C ASN A 531 24.40 -11.54 5.86
N GLU A 532 23.93 -10.98 4.74
CA GLU A 532 24.28 -11.35 3.37
C GLU A 532 25.62 -10.80 2.89
N PHE A 533 26.42 -10.15 3.75
CA PHE A 533 27.68 -9.54 3.34
C PHE A 533 28.58 -10.53 2.55
N TYR A 534 28.90 -10.16 1.31
CA TYR A 534 29.64 -10.95 0.32
C TYR A 534 29.09 -12.34 -0.09
N THR A 535 27.90 -12.73 0.39
CA THR A 535 27.27 -14.02 0.06
C THR A 535 27.05 -14.24 -1.43
N SER A 536 26.79 -13.18 -2.20
CA SER A 536 26.61 -13.28 -3.65
C SER A 536 27.90 -13.09 -4.47
N GLN A 537 29.02 -12.79 -3.83
CA GLN A 537 30.29 -12.44 -4.48
C GLN A 537 31.41 -13.46 -4.24
N LYS A 538 31.36 -14.20 -3.14
CA LYS A 538 32.34 -15.23 -2.79
C LYS A 538 31.78 -16.62 -3.11
N CYS A 539 32.63 -17.51 -3.60
CA CYS A 539 32.23 -18.88 -3.92
C CYS A 539 31.77 -19.62 -2.67
N CYS A 540 30.66 -20.34 -2.78
CA CYS A 540 30.09 -21.15 -1.69
C CYS A 540 30.95 -22.34 -1.23
N GLU A 541 31.94 -22.74 -2.04
CA GLU A 541 32.86 -23.84 -1.72
C GLU A 541 34.22 -23.28 -1.28
N CYS A 542 34.96 -22.66 -2.19
CA CYS A 542 36.33 -22.21 -1.91
C CYS A 542 36.45 -20.80 -1.33
N ARG A 543 35.34 -20.08 -1.11
CA ARG A 543 35.28 -18.72 -0.53
C ARG A 543 36.03 -17.62 -1.29
N ASN A 544 36.60 -17.93 -2.46
CA ASN A 544 37.28 -16.96 -3.31
C ASN A 544 36.29 -16.06 -4.07
N PRO A 545 36.71 -14.84 -4.49
CA PRO A 545 35.88 -13.96 -5.32
C PRO A 545 35.45 -14.62 -6.63
N LEU A 546 34.16 -14.49 -6.96
CA LEU A 546 33.57 -14.93 -8.22
C LEU A 546 33.74 -13.86 -9.30
N LYS A 547 33.99 -14.29 -10.54
CA LYS A 547 34.08 -13.42 -11.71
C LYS A 547 32.88 -13.63 -12.62
N HIS A 548 32.46 -12.59 -13.34
CA HIS A 548 31.43 -12.74 -14.35
C HIS A 548 31.93 -13.60 -15.50
N TYR A 549 31.08 -14.50 -15.97
CA TYR A 549 31.36 -15.23 -17.20
C TYR A 549 31.36 -14.26 -18.38
N LYS A 550 32.36 -14.38 -19.26
CA LYS A 550 32.45 -13.65 -20.51
C LYS A 550 32.10 -14.58 -21.67
N ASP A 551 31.21 -14.14 -22.54
CA ASP A 551 30.88 -14.89 -23.76
C ASP A 551 32.03 -14.88 -24.77
N THR A 552 31.86 -15.57 -25.91
CA THR A 552 32.86 -15.64 -26.99
C THR A 552 33.20 -14.28 -27.61
N LYS A 553 32.42 -13.23 -27.33
CA LYS A 553 32.64 -11.85 -27.77
C LYS A 553 33.22 -10.97 -26.65
N GLY A 554 33.60 -11.55 -25.51
CA GLY A 554 34.16 -10.86 -24.35
C GLY A 554 33.11 -10.10 -23.51
N VAL A 555 31.82 -10.27 -23.78
CA VAL A 555 30.74 -9.57 -23.07
C VAL A 555 30.38 -10.33 -21.80
N GLU A 556 30.36 -9.62 -20.67
CA GLU A 556 29.97 -10.21 -19.40
C GLU A 556 28.48 -10.58 -19.36
N ILE A 557 28.19 -11.86 -19.10
CA ILE A 557 26.84 -12.35 -18.90
C ILE A 557 26.40 -12.06 -17.47
N TYR A 558 25.42 -11.18 -17.34
CA TYR A 558 24.86 -10.78 -16.06
C TYR A 558 24.27 -11.98 -15.27
N ARG A 559 24.65 -12.11 -13.99
CA ARG A 559 24.27 -13.17 -13.00
C ARG A 559 24.85 -14.57 -13.20
N LEU A 560 25.61 -14.79 -14.27
CA LEU A 560 26.39 -16.02 -14.42
C LEU A 560 27.81 -15.77 -13.93
N PHE A 561 28.22 -16.53 -12.92
CA PHE A 561 29.55 -16.44 -12.33
C PHE A 561 30.37 -17.68 -12.64
N THR A 562 31.67 -17.49 -12.77
CA THR A 562 32.67 -18.56 -12.82
C THR A 562 33.56 -18.50 -11.60
N CYS A 563 33.91 -19.67 -11.08
CA CYS A 563 34.95 -19.81 -10.08
C CYS A 563 36.17 -20.46 -10.72
N SER A 564 37.28 -19.71 -10.80
CA SER A 564 38.54 -20.20 -11.37
C SER A 564 39.25 -21.23 -10.49
N ASN A 565 38.89 -21.28 -9.19
CA ASN A 565 39.56 -22.13 -8.20
C ASN A 565 38.76 -23.38 -7.83
N CYS A 566 37.52 -23.50 -8.33
CA CYS A 566 36.74 -24.72 -8.21
C CYS A 566 36.74 -25.42 -9.55
N VAL A 567 36.84 -26.74 -9.52
CA VAL A 567 36.93 -27.60 -10.70
C VAL A 567 35.71 -28.52 -10.70
N SER A 568 35.05 -28.70 -11.85
CA SER A 568 33.90 -29.61 -11.90
C SER A 568 34.36 -31.06 -11.70
N CYS A 569 33.61 -31.81 -10.89
CA CYS A 569 33.89 -33.22 -10.61
C CYS A 569 33.86 -34.10 -11.86
N GLU A 570 33.08 -33.72 -12.88
CA GLU A 570 32.90 -34.52 -14.10
C GLU A 570 33.94 -34.24 -15.19
N ASN A 571 34.35 -32.97 -15.39
CA ASN A 571 35.08 -32.58 -16.62
C ASN A 571 36.35 -31.74 -16.38
N LYS A 572 36.80 -31.59 -15.12
CA LYS A 572 37.95 -30.75 -14.74
C LYS A 572 37.91 -29.30 -15.25
N ASN A 573 36.72 -28.80 -15.62
CA ASN A 573 36.52 -27.47 -16.21
C ASN A 573 36.08 -26.44 -15.17
N VAL A 574 36.18 -25.16 -15.55
CA VAL A 574 35.76 -24.00 -14.74
C VAL A 574 34.32 -24.15 -14.26
N VAL A 575 34.10 -24.00 -12.96
CA VAL A 575 32.78 -24.20 -12.35
C VAL A 575 31.89 -22.98 -12.55
N PHE A 576 30.73 -23.21 -13.15
CA PHE A 576 29.67 -22.21 -13.26
C PHE A 576 28.79 -22.19 -12.01
N ARG A 577 28.53 -20.99 -11.50
CA ARG A 577 27.63 -20.76 -10.37
C ARG A 577 26.60 -19.70 -10.75
N THR A 578 25.32 -20.03 -10.60
CA THR A 578 24.29 -18.99 -10.61
C THR A 578 24.39 -18.18 -9.34
N ARG A 579 24.26 -16.86 -9.42
CA ARG A 579 24.29 -15.96 -8.26
C ARG A 579 23.40 -16.43 -7.11
N ASP A 580 22.14 -16.73 -7.41
CA ASP A 580 21.11 -17.02 -6.40
C ASP A 580 21.39 -18.34 -5.68
N LYS A 581 21.82 -19.39 -6.40
CA LYS A 581 22.28 -20.67 -5.81
C LYS A 581 23.49 -20.44 -4.88
N ASN A 582 24.46 -19.65 -5.33
CA ASN A 582 25.67 -19.38 -4.55
C ASN A 582 25.34 -18.61 -3.25
N SER A 583 24.50 -17.58 -3.35
CA SER A 583 24.04 -16.82 -2.18
C SER A 583 23.30 -17.71 -1.18
N ALA A 584 22.36 -18.54 -1.66
CA ALA A 584 21.56 -19.41 -0.80
C ALA A 584 22.44 -20.42 -0.04
N ILE A 585 23.41 -21.07 -0.72
CA ILE A 585 24.35 -21.99 -0.07
C ILE A 585 25.27 -21.25 0.91
N ASN A 586 25.73 -20.04 0.57
CA ASN A 586 26.50 -19.24 1.53
C ASN A 586 25.69 -18.89 2.77
N ILE A 587 24.42 -18.52 2.63
CA ILE A 587 23.53 -18.26 3.77
C ILE A 587 23.33 -19.51 4.62
N LEU A 588 23.14 -20.67 3.99
CA LEU A 588 23.10 -21.99 4.65
C LEU A 588 24.37 -22.22 5.47
N ASN A 589 25.55 -22.15 4.84
CA ASN A 589 26.84 -22.39 5.47
C ASN A 589 27.13 -21.42 6.62
N LEU A 590 26.75 -20.15 6.46
CA LEU A 590 26.87 -19.14 7.52
C LEU A 590 25.95 -19.44 8.72
N THR A 591 24.75 -19.95 8.45
CA THR A 591 23.81 -20.35 9.50
C THR A 591 24.36 -21.55 10.28
N GLU A 592 24.83 -22.60 9.58
CA GLU A 592 25.45 -23.77 10.20
C GLU A 592 26.69 -23.42 11.02
N CYS A 593 27.60 -22.62 10.44
CA CYS A 593 28.83 -22.23 11.10
C CYS A 593 28.55 -21.46 12.41
N TRP A 594 27.55 -20.58 12.40
CA TRP A 594 27.18 -19.84 13.60
C TRP A 594 26.50 -20.70 14.65
N ILE A 595 25.61 -21.61 14.26
CA ILE A 595 24.95 -22.55 15.19
C ILE A 595 25.98 -23.45 15.88
N ASN A 596 26.95 -23.97 15.13
CA ASN A 596 27.91 -24.93 15.68
C ASN A 596 29.05 -24.27 16.43
N ASN A 597 29.60 -23.19 15.86
CA ASN A 597 30.89 -22.63 16.30
C ASN A 597 30.78 -21.18 16.79
N GLN A 598 29.64 -20.50 16.58
CA GLN A 598 29.47 -19.06 16.84
C GLN A 598 30.53 -18.19 16.15
N THR A 599 31.06 -18.68 15.03
CA THR A 599 32.05 -17.97 14.23
C THR A 599 31.48 -17.60 12.87
N ARG A 600 32.02 -16.53 12.30
CA ARG A 600 31.74 -16.12 10.92
C ARG A 600 33.05 -16.18 10.14
N PRO A 601 33.11 -16.87 8.99
CA PRO A 601 34.34 -16.92 8.19
C PRO A 601 34.76 -15.51 7.77
N VAL A 602 36.07 -15.24 7.85
CA VAL A 602 36.67 -13.91 7.63
C VAL A 602 36.33 -13.30 6.28
N GLU A 603 36.16 -14.14 5.25
CA GLU A 603 35.85 -13.74 3.89
C GLU A 603 34.45 -13.14 3.74
N PHE A 604 33.57 -13.39 4.72
CA PHE A 604 32.21 -12.84 4.81
C PHE A 604 32.07 -11.80 5.93
N GLN A 605 33.18 -11.35 6.53
CA GLN A 605 33.23 -10.24 7.48
C GLN A 605 33.54 -8.93 6.76
N CYS A 606 33.10 -7.81 7.34
CA CYS A 606 33.48 -6.48 6.88
C CYS A 606 34.83 -6.11 7.52
N GLU A 607 35.83 -5.71 6.72
CA GLU A 607 37.18 -5.36 7.18
C GLU A 607 37.20 -4.33 8.33
N ALA A 608 36.18 -3.47 8.42
CA ALA A 608 36.02 -2.50 9.53
C ALA A 608 35.65 -3.13 10.90
N LYS A 609 35.48 -4.46 11.00
CA LYS A 609 35.17 -5.17 12.26
C LYS A 609 36.26 -6.14 12.73
N ALA A 610 37.34 -6.30 11.98
CA ALA A 610 38.45 -7.18 12.39
C ALA A 610 39.27 -6.58 13.56
N SER A 611 39.10 -5.29 13.87
CA SER A 611 39.79 -4.59 14.96
C SER A 611 38.83 -3.74 15.80
N SER A 612 37.97 -4.38 16.61
CA SER A 612 37.52 -3.87 17.93
C SER A 612 36.28 -4.61 18.42
N PHE A 613 36.45 -5.38 19.49
CA PHE A 613 35.39 -5.58 20.47
C PHE A 613 35.10 -4.22 21.12
N THR A 614 34.15 -3.45 20.59
CA THR A 614 33.29 -2.52 21.35
C THR A 614 32.18 -1.97 20.46
N CYS A 615 31.01 -1.82 21.07
CA CYS A 615 29.73 -1.56 20.43
C CYS A 615 29.68 -0.18 19.74
N GLY A 616 29.42 -0.15 18.42
CA GLY A 616 29.30 1.11 17.67
C GLY A 616 28.83 0.95 16.22
N ASN A 617 27.57 0.56 15.99
CA ASN A 617 27.01 0.43 14.63
C ASN A 617 26.89 1.78 13.89
N LYS A 618 27.89 2.13 13.06
CA LYS A 618 27.75 3.06 11.92
C LYS A 618 27.20 2.32 10.69
N LYS A 619 26.40 3.05 9.91
CA LYS A 619 25.57 2.56 8.79
C LYS A 619 26.39 1.78 7.75
N THR A 620 25.91 0.59 7.42
CA THR A 620 26.46 -0.31 6.40
C THR A 620 26.40 0.31 5.00
N GLY A 621 27.51 0.18 4.28
CA GLY A 621 27.69 0.60 2.90
C GLY A 621 26.66 -0.02 1.95
N LEU A 622 26.14 0.83 1.09
CA LEU A 622 25.36 0.46 -0.08
C LEU A 622 26.20 -0.44 -0.98
N SER A 623 25.67 -1.59 -1.40
CA SER A 623 26.22 -2.26 -2.58
C SER A 623 26.05 -1.31 -3.77
N LYS A 624 27.14 -0.69 -4.23
CA LYS A 624 27.15 0.06 -5.49
C LYS A 624 26.86 -0.92 -6.62
N THR A 625 25.63 -0.95 -7.12
CA THR A 625 25.39 -1.42 -8.48
C THR A 625 25.53 -0.19 -9.37
N ILE A 626 26.64 -0.12 -10.10
CA ILE A 626 26.88 0.92 -11.10
C ILE A 626 25.75 0.85 -12.12
N GLY A 627 25.05 1.97 -12.32
CA GLY A 627 24.06 2.09 -13.38
C GLY A 627 24.76 2.16 -14.72
N VAL A 628 24.73 1.07 -15.49
CA VAL A 628 25.23 1.09 -16.88
C VAL A 628 24.14 1.65 -17.78
N LYS A 629 24.48 2.70 -18.55
CA LYS A 629 23.72 3.18 -19.72
C LYS A 629 23.55 1.99 -20.68
N LYS A 630 22.33 1.47 -20.81
CA LYS A 630 22.01 0.62 -21.97
C LYS A 630 22.00 1.52 -23.21
N GLN A 631 22.86 1.24 -24.17
CA GLN A 631 22.73 1.77 -25.52
C GLN A 631 21.34 1.41 -26.07
N PRO A 632 20.69 2.32 -26.82
CA PRO A 632 19.39 2.07 -27.41
C PRO A 632 19.50 0.94 -28.44
N ARG A 633 18.72 -0.14 -28.24
CA ARG A 633 18.46 -1.10 -29.32
C ARG A 633 17.64 -0.35 -30.37
N LYS A 634 18.17 -0.28 -31.60
CA LYS A 634 17.44 0.17 -32.79
C LYS A 634 16.07 -0.53 -32.83
N SER A 635 15.02 0.26 -32.74
CA SER A 635 13.66 -0.17 -33.01
C SER A 635 13.57 -0.50 -34.50
N LYS A 636 13.55 -1.79 -34.84
CA LYS A 636 12.90 -2.21 -36.10
C LYS A 636 11.41 -2.03 -35.87
N HIS A 637 10.87 -0.98 -36.49
CA HIS A 637 9.44 -0.83 -36.70
C HIS A 637 8.93 -2.03 -37.50
N ALA A 638 7.87 -2.65 -37.00
CA ALA A 638 6.93 -3.43 -37.80
C ALA A 638 5.54 -3.05 -37.28
N CYS A 639 4.68 -2.72 -38.25
CA CYS A 639 3.32 -2.19 -38.11
C CYS A 639 2.43 -2.94 -37.10
#